data_AF-A0A8C5A2S5-F1
#
_entry.id   AF-A0A8C5A2S5-F1
#
_cell.length_a   1.000
_cell.length_b   1.000
_cell.length_c   1.000
_cell.angle_alpha   90.00
_cell.angle_beta   90.00
_cell.angle_gamma   90.00
#
_symmetry.space_group_name_H-M   'P 1'
#
loop_
_entity.id
_entity.type
_entity.pdbx_description
1 polymer ?
#
loop_
_entity_poly.entity_id
_entity_poly.type
_entity_poly.pdbx_seq_one_letter_code
_entity_poly.pdbx_strand_id
1 'polypeptide(L)'
;MPLAAVSPAASPGLFPAVLNLATMADIHANATCGSQGPEMFCKLVEHVPGQPARNRPQCRVCNQKSIKPLEQHPIEYAIDGTNRWWQSPSIKNGMEYHHVTVTLDLKQIAYVIIKAANSPRPGNWVLERSLDGVTYDPWQYYAITDTECLTRFNLNPRTGPPYYTRDDEVICTSFYSKIQPLENGEIHTSLINGRPSAEDPSPTLLNFTSARFIRLVFQRIRTLNADLMTLALNDPRDVDPIVTRRYYYSIKDISVGGMCICYGHAKACPLNERTKKFSCECEHNTCGESCDRCCPGYQQQPWMAGTFLTRHVCEKCNCHGQADDCYFNQTVADLTLSLDATGQRRGGGVCVGCRHNTAGVNCENCSAGYYRPQGVSLEDPEPCRPCLCHLDGSTSQSCVSDDSQSSDWSPQDHYHCGVCLCLSRCANGYKGFPSCERCACSIEGSTNNDPCRTPCYCKENVEGENCDRCKLGFYNLRRDNRRGCEKCSCMGVASQCSASPLAYQNVRSHGWQLIGETGQTVMSVSRTTPPLHSVRHSEVEGNLGSTYYWSAPGVFLGNKVRHWDCCTHTHTHTHTHTHTHTHTHCQVFTCSSWKAGRSSSYHTHISRGEKRASAVEICACPPGYAGSSCEGCVAGFRRVNGALYGGVCEACRCHGHSVHCHQVTGQCLDCSHRTAGPYCGACLPGYYGNATHGSADDCQPCACPLSLPSNNFSPTCHLSNAGELLCDRCQTGYTGPRCGRCANGYFGHPSRPGGSCQPCQCHDNLDLALPRSCDPITGQCLRCRQGYGGETCESCSDGYYGDAVNAKNCQPCQCHTNGSLSEACHQETGQCQCREHVLGRQCDECMPQTHGLASGGSCVPCHCNSFGSKSFDCDEAGQCRCQPGVAGPKCDRCSRGFFLFQEGGCTPCDCSHVGNNCDTNTGQCICPPHTIGERCDRCAPNHWGHDIMEGCKECGCSVVGSVAQQCNMNTGCCLCRDAYRGEKCNECQLGYRDFPQCTACECSAAGSESETCDQERGVCACADRTGKCSCKANVEGHGCEDCKPGTFGLSVRNALGCSSCYCYGLSQTCSEKQGLIRMSLMLKPEQTVLPLVDKSNSAETRTGVSFQHPEILVHADLVSSALSEPYYWRLPEQFKAYGGQLKYAVYYEAREETGSSSYEPQVIIRGGPNKDLLMMRHTAGLQIGQLTRHEIEMTEAEWKHADGRSMTREDFMDVLFYVDYILIKASQGNQMRHSR
;
A
#
# COMPACT_ATOMS: atom_id res chain seq x y z
N MET A 1 -34.09 2.42 -48.47
CA MET A 1 -34.53 2.53 -47.07
C MET A 1 -33.29 2.69 -46.18
N PRO A 2 -33.33 3.54 -45.14
CA PRO A 2 -32.16 4.23 -44.60
C PRO A 2 -31.26 3.34 -43.72
N LEU A 3 -29.97 3.66 -43.76
CA LEU A 3 -28.91 3.16 -42.89
C LEU A 3 -29.02 3.82 -41.51
N ALA A 4 -29.13 3.03 -40.44
CA ALA A 4 -29.04 3.47 -39.06
C ALA A 4 -27.60 3.37 -38.55
N ALA A 5 -27.16 4.42 -37.87
CA ALA A 5 -25.79 4.65 -37.42
C ALA A 5 -25.34 3.67 -36.32
N VAL A 6 -24.12 3.17 -36.47
CA VAL A 6 -23.36 2.39 -35.50
C VAL A 6 -22.69 3.34 -34.50
N SER A 7 -22.86 3.10 -33.20
CA SER A 7 -22.14 3.76 -32.10
C SER A 7 -20.63 3.53 -32.22
N PRO A 8 -19.75 4.53 -31.98
CA PRO A 8 -18.32 4.35 -32.18
C PRO A 8 -17.71 3.50 -31.05
N ALA A 9 -17.02 2.44 -31.44
CA ALA A 9 -16.14 1.68 -30.55
C ALA A 9 -15.10 2.62 -29.91
N ALA A 10 -14.84 2.45 -28.61
CA ALA A 10 -13.78 3.17 -27.92
C ALA A 10 -12.43 2.75 -28.49
N SER A 11 -11.85 3.60 -29.32
CA SER A 11 -10.50 3.43 -29.86
C SER A 11 -9.47 3.82 -28.78
N PRO A 12 -8.43 2.98 -28.54
CA PRO A 12 -7.42 3.19 -27.51
C PRO A 12 -6.55 4.43 -27.79
N GLY A 13 -5.92 4.99 -26.75
CA GLY A 13 -4.88 6.01 -26.89
C GLY A 13 -3.69 5.51 -27.70
N LEU A 14 -2.93 6.44 -28.29
CA LEU A 14 -1.81 6.14 -29.18
C LEU A 14 -0.50 6.21 -28.40
N PHE A 15 0.18 5.07 -28.30
CA PHE A 15 1.49 4.96 -27.64
C PHE A 15 2.54 4.45 -28.65
N PRO A 16 3.73 5.07 -28.69
CA PRO A 16 4.83 4.57 -29.51
C PRO A 16 5.32 3.20 -29.02
N ALA A 17 5.80 2.37 -29.95
CA ALA A 17 6.45 1.11 -29.59
C ALA A 17 7.76 1.34 -28.83
N VAL A 18 8.08 0.47 -27.88
CA VAL A 18 9.37 0.48 -27.17
C VAL A 18 10.49 0.12 -28.15
N LEU A 19 11.46 1.02 -28.31
CA LEU A 19 12.57 0.88 -29.24
C LEU A 19 13.87 0.64 -28.47
N ASN A 20 14.74 -0.25 -28.98
CA ASN A 20 16.11 -0.32 -28.49
C ASN A 20 16.90 0.87 -29.09
N LEU A 21 17.17 1.87 -28.27
CA LEU A 21 17.89 3.08 -28.67
C LEU A 21 19.39 2.82 -28.87
N ALA A 22 19.94 1.74 -28.31
CA ALA A 22 21.36 1.43 -28.39
C ALA A 22 21.82 1.07 -29.81
N THR A 23 20.96 0.43 -30.62
CA THR A 23 21.30 0.02 -31.99
C THR A 23 21.50 1.19 -32.96
N MET A 24 21.01 2.38 -32.60
CA MET A 24 21.13 3.62 -33.37
C MET A 24 21.99 4.69 -32.66
N ALA A 25 22.65 4.31 -31.56
CA ALA A 25 23.46 5.20 -30.74
C ALA A 25 24.92 5.20 -31.20
N ASP A 26 25.59 6.34 -31.03
CA ASP A 26 27.03 6.43 -31.21
C ASP A 26 27.71 5.96 -29.91
N ILE A 27 28.51 4.88 -30.00
CA ILE A 27 29.18 4.26 -28.85
C ILE A 27 30.70 4.39 -28.95
N HIS A 28 31.32 4.73 -27.82
CA HIS A 28 32.77 4.87 -27.71
C HIS A 28 33.28 4.22 -26.42
N ALA A 29 34.46 3.60 -26.47
CA ALA A 29 35.16 3.05 -25.31
C ALA A 29 36.59 3.60 -25.25
N ASN A 30 37.11 3.87 -24.05
CA ASN A 30 38.47 4.43 -23.92
C ASN A 30 39.59 3.43 -24.24
N ALA A 31 39.32 2.13 -24.11
CA ALA A 31 40.30 1.06 -24.23
C ALA A 31 39.64 -0.20 -24.80
N THR A 32 40.21 -0.70 -25.89
CA THR A 32 39.75 -1.91 -26.59
C THR A 32 40.96 -2.79 -26.88
N CYS A 33 40.80 -4.10 -26.72
CA CYS A 33 41.89 -5.06 -26.95
C CYS A 33 42.39 -4.97 -28.39
N GLY A 34 43.69 -5.17 -28.59
CA GLY A 34 44.26 -5.24 -29.94
C GLY A 34 44.50 -3.89 -30.63
N SER A 35 44.27 -2.76 -29.95
CA SER A 35 44.45 -1.39 -30.48
C SER A 35 45.92 -0.99 -30.62
N GLN A 36 46.76 -1.35 -29.65
CA GLN A 36 48.22 -1.11 -29.67
C GLN A 36 49.04 -2.25 -30.31
N GLY A 37 48.40 -3.34 -30.72
CA GLY A 37 49.02 -4.52 -31.31
C GLY A 37 48.33 -5.81 -30.85
N PRO A 38 48.66 -6.98 -31.42
CA PRO A 38 48.04 -8.26 -31.06
C PRO A 38 48.31 -8.63 -29.60
N GLU A 39 47.25 -8.92 -28.83
CA GLU A 39 47.34 -9.33 -27.43
C GLU A 39 46.65 -10.67 -27.16
N MET A 40 47.16 -11.44 -26.19
CA MET A 40 46.61 -12.75 -25.83
C MET A 40 45.70 -12.66 -24.60
N PHE A 41 44.51 -13.23 -24.69
CA PHE A 41 43.56 -13.36 -23.58
C PHE A 41 43.18 -14.83 -23.34
N CYS A 42 42.81 -15.18 -22.11
CA CYS A 42 42.48 -16.56 -21.74
C CYS A 42 41.08 -16.62 -21.10
N LYS A 43 40.34 -17.70 -21.36
CA LYS A 43 39.02 -17.94 -20.74
C LYS A 43 39.16 -18.46 -19.31
N LEU A 44 38.30 -18.02 -18.40
CA LEU A 44 38.20 -18.50 -17.01
C LEU A 44 37.42 -19.83 -16.99
N VAL A 45 37.95 -20.89 -16.35
CA VAL A 45 37.33 -22.23 -16.30
C VAL A 45 37.38 -22.77 -14.88
N GLU A 46 36.33 -23.49 -14.46
CA GLU A 46 36.24 -24.11 -13.12
C GLU A 46 37.07 -25.41 -13.07
N HIS A 47 37.95 -25.53 -12.08
CA HIS A 47 38.75 -26.73 -11.86
C HIS A 47 37.98 -27.70 -10.95
N VAL A 48 37.53 -28.83 -11.48
CA VAL A 48 36.97 -29.95 -10.70
C VAL A 48 38.13 -30.78 -10.12
N PRO A 49 38.24 -30.97 -8.79
CA PRO A 49 39.29 -31.78 -8.21
C PRO A 49 39.10 -33.27 -8.57
N GLY A 50 40.12 -33.93 -9.13
CA GLY A 50 40.16 -35.40 -9.27
C GLY A 50 40.35 -36.01 -10.66
N GLN A 51 40.51 -35.21 -11.74
CA GLN A 51 40.87 -35.73 -13.07
C GLN A 51 42.14 -35.07 -13.64
N PRO A 52 43.05 -35.83 -14.29
CA PRO A 52 44.27 -35.26 -14.87
C PRO A 52 43.94 -34.32 -16.05
N ALA A 53 44.53 -33.12 -16.00
CA ALA A 53 44.33 -32.03 -16.95
C ALA A 53 44.81 -32.41 -18.37
N ARG A 54 43.90 -32.91 -19.21
CA ARG A 54 44.22 -33.25 -20.61
C ARG A 54 43.99 -32.12 -21.62
N ASN A 55 43.52 -30.93 -21.22
CA ASN A 55 43.30 -29.81 -22.12
C ASN A 55 43.99 -28.51 -21.64
N ARG A 56 44.85 -27.95 -22.51
CA ARG A 56 45.57 -26.66 -22.33
C ARG A 56 44.64 -25.49 -21.98
N PRO A 57 45.16 -24.40 -21.39
CA PRO A 57 44.40 -23.16 -21.23
C PRO A 57 43.93 -22.64 -22.60
N GLN A 58 42.62 -22.45 -22.77
CA GLN A 58 41.99 -21.95 -23.99
C GLN A 58 42.25 -20.44 -24.15
N CYS A 59 43.47 -20.07 -24.54
CA CYS A 59 43.85 -18.69 -24.83
C CYS A 59 43.71 -18.39 -26.33
N ARG A 60 43.29 -17.16 -26.66
CA ARG A 60 43.11 -16.66 -28.03
C ARG A 60 43.79 -15.29 -28.19
N VAL A 61 43.91 -14.82 -29.43
CA VAL A 61 44.53 -13.53 -29.76
C VAL A 61 43.45 -12.52 -30.12
N CYS A 62 43.52 -11.33 -29.53
CA CYS A 62 42.76 -10.16 -29.95
C CYS A 62 43.68 -9.20 -30.72
N ASN A 63 43.27 -8.82 -31.93
CA ASN A 63 43.97 -7.89 -32.80
C ASN A 63 42.97 -7.09 -33.63
N GLN A 64 42.81 -5.80 -33.33
CA GLN A 64 41.85 -4.91 -33.98
C GLN A 64 42.22 -4.64 -35.45
N LYS A 65 43.50 -4.77 -35.82
CA LYS A 65 44.01 -4.58 -37.20
C LYS A 65 44.08 -5.90 -37.99
N SER A 66 43.63 -7.02 -37.42
CA SER A 66 43.65 -8.32 -38.11
C SER A 66 42.66 -8.35 -39.27
N ILE A 67 42.93 -9.14 -40.31
CA ILE A 67 41.98 -9.39 -41.41
C ILE A 67 40.90 -10.40 -40.98
N LYS A 68 41.18 -11.20 -39.94
CA LYS A 68 40.25 -12.23 -39.44
C LYS A 68 39.22 -11.62 -38.50
N PRO A 69 37.90 -11.70 -38.79
CA PRO A 69 36.87 -11.13 -37.92
C PRO A 69 36.80 -11.75 -36.52
N LEU A 70 37.26 -13.00 -36.37
CA LEU A 70 37.29 -13.75 -35.09
C LEU A 70 38.33 -13.23 -34.09
N GLU A 71 39.28 -12.40 -34.54
CA GLU A 71 40.31 -11.79 -33.69
C GLU A 71 39.98 -10.32 -33.37
N GLN A 72 38.92 -9.75 -33.96
CA GLN A 72 38.50 -8.38 -33.75
C GLN A 72 37.36 -8.32 -32.71
N HIS A 73 37.49 -7.43 -31.73
CA HIS A 73 36.47 -7.21 -30.69
C HIS A 73 36.20 -5.71 -30.43
N PRO A 74 35.80 -4.93 -31.46
CA PRO A 74 35.58 -3.51 -31.33
C PRO A 74 34.25 -3.18 -30.63
N ILE A 75 34.07 -1.93 -30.18
CA ILE A 75 32.97 -1.56 -29.26
C ILE A 75 31.59 -1.63 -29.91
N GLU A 76 31.53 -1.50 -31.24
CA GLU A 76 30.31 -1.53 -32.03
C GLU A 76 29.60 -2.89 -31.95
N TYR A 77 30.35 -3.98 -31.68
CA TYR A 77 29.75 -5.30 -31.46
C TYR A 77 28.89 -5.38 -30.21
N ALA A 78 28.99 -4.44 -29.27
CA ALA A 78 28.13 -4.40 -28.10
C ALA A 78 26.70 -3.92 -28.42
N ILE A 79 26.47 -3.28 -29.58
CA ILE A 79 25.17 -2.72 -29.98
C ILE A 79 24.66 -3.25 -31.33
N ASP A 80 25.40 -4.15 -31.98
CA ASP A 80 25.08 -4.65 -33.32
C ASP A 80 23.97 -5.73 -33.35
N GLY A 81 23.52 -6.19 -32.17
CA GLY A 81 22.49 -7.21 -32.01
C GLY A 81 22.93 -8.62 -32.40
N THR A 82 24.24 -8.85 -32.64
CA THR A 82 24.81 -10.16 -32.96
C THR A 82 25.37 -10.84 -31.71
N ASN A 83 25.79 -12.11 -31.81
CA ASN A 83 26.47 -12.82 -30.73
C ASN A 83 27.98 -12.50 -30.63
N ARG A 84 28.46 -11.47 -31.35
CA ARG A 84 29.84 -10.98 -31.21
C ARG A 84 29.96 -10.13 -29.95
N TRP A 85 31.17 -9.81 -29.54
CA TRP A 85 31.40 -9.04 -28.33
C TRP A 85 32.54 -8.04 -28.49
N TRP A 86 32.40 -6.94 -27.78
CA TRP A 86 33.49 -6.04 -27.45
C TRP A 86 34.31 -6.59 -26.29
N GLN A 87 35.62 -6.33 -26.30
CA GLN A 87 36.51 -6.75 -25.23
C GLN A 87 37.53 -5.65 -24.87
N SER A 88 37.69 -5.40 -23.58
CA SER A 88 38.72 -4.51 -23.04
C SER A 88 40.10 -5.19 -23.06
N PRO A 89 41.20 -4.42 -22.97
CA PRO A 89 42.52 -5.00 -22.76
C PRO A 89 42.59 -5.81 -21.47
N SER A 90 43.40 -6.87 -21.47
CA SER A 90 43.65 -7.68 -20.27
C SER A 90 44.54 -6.95 -19.25
N ILE A 91 44.41 -7.30 -17.96
CA ILE A 91 45.23 -6.74 -16.89
C ILE A 91 46.74 -6.98 -17.12
N LYS A 92 47.11 -8.02 -17.86
CA LYS A 92 48.51 -8.29 -18.28
C LYS A 92 49.14 -7.12 -19.04
N ASN A 93 48.36 -6.27 -19.68
CA ASN A 93 48.86 -5.12 -20.43
C ASN A 93 48.95 -3.83 -19.59
N GLY A 94 48.43 -3.83 -18.36
CA GLY A 94 48.43 -2.67 -17.46
C GLY A 94 47.35 -2.77 -16.38
N MET A 95 47.67 -2.34 -15.14
CA MET A 95 46.71 -2.30 -14.04
C MET A 95 45.67 -1.18 -14.21
N GLU A 96 45.97 -0.19 -15.05
CA GLU A 96 45.07 0.89 -15.46
C GLU A 96 43.80 0.37 -16.15
N TYR A 97 43.84 -0.82 -16.77
CA TYR A 97 42.69 -1.45 -17.42
C TYR A 97 41.67 -2.04 -16.43
N HIS A 98 41.88 -1.89 -15.13
CA HIS A 98 40.78 -1.96 -14.15
C HIS A 98 39.76 -0.85 -14.36
N HIS A 99 40.18 0.32 -14.89
CA HIS A 99 39.35 1.48 -15.11
C HIS A 99 39.05 1.68 -16.60
N VAL A 100 37.86 1.27 -17.04
CA VAL A 100 37.42 1.38 -18.44
C VAL A 100 36.10 2.11 -18.50
N THR A 101 35.97 3.04 -19.44
CA THR A 101 34.74 3.84 -19.63
C THR A 101 34.16 3.58 -21.00
N VAL A 102 32.83 3.40 -21.05
CA VAL A 102 32.05 3.26 -22.27
C VAL A 102 30.95 4.32 -22.27
N THR A 103 30.89 5.14 -23.30
CA THR A 103 29.91 6.23 -23.43
C THR A 103 29.01 6.00 -24.64
N LEU A 104 27.71 6.22 -24.46
CA LEU A 104 26.70 6.12 -25.50
C LEU A 104 25.96 7.47 -25.62
N ASP A 105 25.90 8.07 -26.82
CA ASP A 105 24.99 9.19 -27.13
C ASP A 105 23.65 8.62 -27.61
N LEU A 106 22.72 8.56 -26.67
CA LEU A 106 21.35 8.12 -26.86
C LEU A 106 20.51 9.35 -27.08
N LYS A 107 20.01 9.52 -28.30
CA LYS A 107 19.25 10.72 -28.65
C LYS A 107 17.94 10.88 -27.82
N GLN A 108 17.52 9.91 -26.97
CA GLN A 108 16.40 9.94 -26.00
C GLN A 108 16.50 8.91 -24.82
N ILE A 109 15.52 8.96 -23.88
CA ILE A 109 15.38 8.28 -22.55
C ILE A 109 15.22 6.76 -22.61
N ALA A 110 15.83 5.99 -21.68
CA ALA A 110 15.72 4.53 -21.65
C ALA A 110 16.12 3.80 -20.35
N TYR A 111 15.64 2.56 -20.15
CA TYR A 111 16.17 1.59 -19.17
C TYR A 111 17.32 0.76 -19.76
N VAL A 112 18.21 0.20 -18.92
CA VAL A 112 19.50 -0.36 -19.38
C VAL A 112 19.65 -1.84 -19.03
N ILE A 113 19.94 -2.68 -20.02
CA ILE A 113 20.30 -4.09 -19.88
C ILE A 113 21.69 -4.30 -20.47
N ILE A 114 22.58 -4.97 -19.72
CA ILE A 114 23.95 -5.26 -20.16
C ILE A 114 24.16 -6.78 -20.07
N LYS A 115 24.67 -7.39 -21.14
CA LYS A 115 25.03 -8.81 -21.17
C LYS A 115 26.53 -8.97 -21.39
N ALA A 116 27.18 -9.57 -20.39
CA ALA A 116 28.57 -9.99 -20.50
C ALA A 116 28.72 -11.15 -21.50
N ALA A 117 29.90 -11.29 -22.10
CA ALA A 117 30.19 -12.35 -23.08
C ALA A 117 30.97 -13.51 -22.44
N ASN A 118 32.27 -13.57 -22.70
CA ASN A 118 33.20 -14.61 -22.24
C ASN A 118 33.99 -14.20 -20.97
N SER A 119 33.53 -13.15 -20.28
CA SER A 119 34.03 -12.70 -18.99
C SER A 119 32.90 -12.67 -17.96
N PRO A 120 33.21 -12.75 -16.65
CA PRO A 120 32.22 -12.51 -15.60
C PRO A 120 31.73 -11.06 -15.63
N ARG A 121 30.64 -10.80 -14.89
CA ARG A 121 30.10 -9.44 -14.70
C ARG A 121 31.14 -8.52 -14.04
N PRO A 122 31.14 -7.21 -14.36
CA PRO A 122 32.03 -6.26 -13.72
C PRO A 122 31.88 -6.26 -12.19
N GLY A 123 32.99 -6.04 -11.49
CA GLY A 123 33.01 -5.96 -10.03
C GLY A 123 32.43 -4.65 -9.54
N ASN A 124 33.29 -3.62 -9.47
CA ASN A 124 32.87 -2.26 -9.10
C ASN A 124 32.70 -1.42 -10.34
N TRP A 125 31.54 -0.78 -10.47
CA TRP A 125 31.26 0.10 -11.58
C TRP A 125 30.07 1.02 -11.28
N VAL A 126 29.96 2.10 -12.06
CA VAL A 126 28.92 3.11 -11.91
C VAL A 126 28.20 3.29 -13.23
N LEU A 127 26.87 3.36 -13.18
CA LEU A 127 26.03 3.78 -14.28
C LEU A 127 25.71 5.26 -14.10
N GLU A 128 26.09 6.09 -15.08
CA GLU A 128 25.89 7.54 -15.04
C GLU A 128 25.06 8.03 -16.23
N ARG A 129 24.37 9.15 -16.05
CA ARG A 129 23.53 9.83 -17.03
C ARG A 129 23.97 11.26 -17.24
N SER A 130 23.65 11.82 -18.40
CA SER A 130 23.82 13.25 -18.67
C SER A 130 22.84 13.71 -19.75
N LEU A 131 22.45 14.99 -19.71
CA LEU A 131 21.63 15.63 -20.75
C LEU A 131 22.48 16.42 -21.75
N ASP A 132 23.65 16.90 -21.33
CA ASP A 132 24.53 17.81 -22.07
C ASP A 132 25.83 17.15 -22.57
N GLY A 133 26.18 15.97 -22.05
CA GLY A 133 27.40 15.23 -22.37
C GLY A 133 28.64 15.76 -21.64
N VAL A 134 28.46 16.70 -20.71
CA VAL A 134 29.54 17.32 -19.93
C VAL A 134 29.38 16.98 -18.46
N THR A 135 28.16 17.17 -17.94
CA THR A 135 27.82 16.99 -16.53
C THR A 135 27.14 15.65 -16.36
N TYR A 136 27.74 14.74 -15.59
CA TYR A 136 27.25 13.38 -15.41
C TYR A 136 26.82 13.14 -13.98
N ASP A 137 25.58 12.70 -13.82
CA ASP A 137 24.99 12.32 -12.54
C ASP A 137 24.89 10.79 -12.45
N PRO A 138 25.12 10.20 -11.26
CA PRO A 138 25.01 8.76 -11.07
C PRO A 138 23.53 8.32 -11.12
N TRP A 139 23.24 7.28 -11.89
CA TRP A 139 21.96 6.57 -11.85
C TRP A 139 21.98 5.43 -10.84
N GLN A 140 23.07 4.66 -10.79
CA GLN A 140 23.20 3.51 -9.89
C GLN A 140 24.66 3.09 -9.69
N TYR A 141 24.97 2.65 -8.47
CA TYR A 141 26.28 2.11 -8.09
C TYR A 141 26.25 0.59 -7.95
N TYR A 142 27.33 -0.05 -8.37
CA TYR A 142 27.52 -1.50 -8.23
C TYR A 142 28.84 -1.77 -7.54
N ALA A 143 28.80 -2.60 -6.49
CA ALA A 143 29.97 -2.94 -5.69
C ALA A 143 30.11 -4.45 -5.53
N ILE A 144 31.33 -4.93 -5.36
CA ILE A 144 31.63 -6.36 -5.20
C ILE A 144 31.01 -6.94 -3.91
N THR A 145 31.00 -6.16 -2.83
CA THR A 145 30.39 -6.50 -1.54
C THR A 145 29.53 -5.36 -1.03
N ASP A 146 28.58 -5.68 -0.17
CA ASP A 146 27.72 -4.69 0.49
C ASP A 146 28.55 -3.68 1.33
N THR A 147 29.64 -4.13 1.95
CA THR A 147 30.57 -3.27 2.70
C THR A 147 31.32 -2.27 1.83
N GLU A 148 31.58 -2.60 0.56
CA GLU A 148 32.24 -1.68 -0.38
C GLU A 148 31.32 -0.54 -0.83
N CYS A 149 29.99 -0.72 -0.82
CA CYS A 149 29.05 0.38 -1.06
C CYS A 149 29.24 1.53 -0.06
N LEU A 150 29.38 1.19 1.23
CA LEU A 150 29.56 2.18 2.28
C LEU A 150 30.96 2.81 2.24
N THR A 151 32.00 1.98 2.09
CA THR A 151 33.39 2.46 2.19
C THR A 151 33.88 3.21 0.94
N ARG A 152 33.38 2.87 -0.27
CA ARG A 152 33.78 3.55 -1.52
C ARG A 152 32.80 4.60 -2.01
N PHE A 153 31.49 4.35 -1.89
CA PHE A 153 30.46 5.24 -2.44
C PHE A 153 29.71 6.01 -1.35
N ASN A 154 30.01 5.77 -0.06
CA ASN A 154 29.32 6.38 1.07
C ASN A 154 27.80 6.20 1.02
N LEU A 155 27.35 5.05 0.50
CA LEU A 155 25.94 4.67 0.38
C LEU A 155 25.68 3.38 1.14
N ASN A 156 24.55 3.32 1.83
CA ASN A 156 24.09 2.10 2.45
C ASN A 156 23.78 1.06 1.36
N PRO A 157 24.34 -0.17 1.46
CA PRO A 157 24.08 -1.21 0.48
C PRO A 157 22.62 -1.68 0.50
N ARG A 158 22.04 -1.88 -0.68
CA ARG A 158 20.76 -2.56 -0.87
C ARG A 158 21.02 -4.06 -1.04
N THR A 159 20.73 -4.83 0.01
CA THR A 159 20.89 -6.29 0.03
C THR A 159 19.73 -6.96 -0.71
N GLY A 160 20.04 -7.87 -1.65
CA GLY A 160 19.05 -8.54 -2.49
C GLY A 160 18.73 -7.82 -3.81
N PRO A 161 17.59 -8.13 -4.48
CA PRO A 161 17.18 -7.45 -5.70
C PRO A 161 16.99 -5.94 -5.45
N PRO A 162 17.40 -5.05 -6.38
CA PRO A 162 17.30 -3.61 -6.18
C PRO A 162 15.83 -3.16 -6.03
N TYR A 163 15.56 -2.36 -5.00
CA TYR A 163 14.28 -1.71 -4.73
C TYR A 163 14.50 -0.24 -4.37
N TYR A 164 13.48 0.60 -4.58
CA TYR A 164 13.58 2.06 -4.45
C TYR A 164 12.51 2.61 -3.49
N THR A 165 12.88 3.56 -2.64
CA THR A 165 11.96 4.22 -1.69
C THR A 165 11.42 5.55 -2.22
N ARG A 166 12.16 6.20 -3.12
CA ARG A 166 11.80 7.45 -3.79
C ARG A 166 12.07 7.38 -5.29
N ASP A 167 11.35 8.18 -6.08
CA ASP A 167 11.51 8.23 -7.54
C ASP A 167 12.89 8.73 -7.99
N ASP A 168 13.56 9.57 -7.20
CA ASP A 168 14.86 10.19 -7.48
C ASP A 168 16.05 9.49 -6.79
N GLU A 169 15.82 8.38 -6.09
CA GLU A 169 16.84 7.71 -5.30
C GLU A 169 17.89 6.98 -6.16
N VAL A 170 19.16 7.21 -5.83
CA VAL A 170 20.32 6.50 -6.37
C VAL A 170 20.82 5.49 -5.34
N ILE A 171 20.88 4.21 -5.73
CA ILE A 171 21.23 3.10 -4.82
C ILE A 171 22.59 2.49 -5.15
N CYS A 172 23.14 1.76 -4.18
CA CYS A 172 24.27 0.85 -4.39
C CYS A 172 23.87 -0.60 -4.10
N THR A 173 24.18 -1.53 -5.01
CA THR A 173 23.88 -2.97 -4.83
C THR A 173 25.05 -3.86 -5.22
N SER A 174 25.20 -4.99 -4.49
CA SER A 174 26.17 -6.04 -4.83
C SER A 174 25.57 -7.22 -5.61
N PHE A 175 24.25 -7.23 -5.81
CA PHE A 175 23.51 -8.36 -6.38
C PHE A 175 23.98 -8.74 -7.79
N TYR A 176 24.22 -7.74 -8.64
CA TYR A 176 24.66 -7.91 -10.03
C TYR A 176 26.20 -7.95 -10.19
N SER A 177 26.96 -7.84 -9.11
CA SER A 177 28.43 -7.89 -9.08
C SER A 177 28.98 -9.23 -8.58
N LYS A 178 28.11 -10.23 -8.44
CA LYS A 178 28.48 -11.61 -8.12
C LYS A 178 29.22 -12.26 -9.30
N ILE A 179 30.24 -13.07 -8.97
CA ILE A 179 31.13 -13.70 -9.96
C ILE A 179 30.44 -14.78 -10.80
N GLN A 180 29.43 -15.46 -10.26
CA GLN A 180 28.58 -16.38 -11.02
C GLN A 180 27.44 -15.61 -11.70
N PRO A 181 27.10 -15.90 -12.97
CA PRO A 181 27.76 -16.85 -13.87
C PRO A 181 29.07 -16.28 -14.47
N LEU A 182 30.01 -17.17 -14.80
CA LEU A 182 31.33 -16.81 -15.35
C LEU A 182 31.29 -16.31 -16.81
N GLU A 183 30.21 -16.63 -17.53
CA GLU A 183 29.95 -16.21 -18.90
C GLU A 183 28.46 -15.87 -19.04
N ASN A 184 28.12 -15.06 -20.04
CA ASN A 184 26.73 -14.69 -20.34
C ASN A 184 25.98 -14.08 -19.15
N GLY A 185 26.70 -13.43 -18.24
CA GLY A 185 26.11 -12.78 -17.08
C GLY A 185 25.30 -11.56 -17.48
N GLU A 186 24.04 -11.51 -17.05
CA GLU A 186 23.15 -10.39 -17.34
C GLU A 186 23.05 -9.44 -16.14
N ILE A 187 22.98 -8.14 -16.45
CA ILE A 187 22.75 -7.07 -15.51
C ILE A 187 21.54 -6.28 -15.97
N HIS A 188 20.51 -6.30 -15.14
CA HIS A 188 19.23 -5.65 -15.41
C HIS A 188 19.13 -4.41 -14.54
N THR A 189 19.05 -3.23 -15.17
CA THR A 189 18.94 -1.96 -14.47
C THR A 189 17.65 -1.28 -14.86
N SER A 190 16.61 -1.55 -14.07
CA SER A 190 15.32 -0.91 -14.24
C SER A 190 15.32 0.47 -13.58
N LEU A 191 15.13 1.52 -14.37
CA LEU A 191 15.00 2.90 -13.87
C LEU A 191 13.57 3.27 -13.48
N ILE A 192 12.57 2.49 -13.93
CA ILE A 192 11.13 2.75 -13.70
C ILE A 192 10.53 1.70 -12.76
N ASN A 193 10.66 0.41 -13.08
CA ASN A 193 10.06 -0.66 -12.28
C ASN A 193 10.66 -0.69 -10.87
N GLY A 194 9.80 -0.74 -9.86
CA GLY A 194 10.17 -0.75 -8.44
C GLY A 194 10.20 0.64 -7.78
N ARG A 195 9.95 1.73 -8.52
CA ARG A 195 9.79 3.08 -7.97
C ARG A 195 8.31 3.41 -7.67
N PRO A 196 8.01 4.22 -6.64
CA PRO A 196 6.63 4.50 -6.20
C PRO A 196 5.68 5.02 -7.28
N SER A 197 6.17 5.84 -8.22
CA SER A 197 5.34 6.44 -9.28
C SER A 197 5.47 5.72 -10.63
N ALA A 198 5.81 4.42 -10.65
CA ALA A 198 6.03 3.69 -11.90
C ALA A 198 4.77 3.52 -12.77
N GLU A 199 3.58 3.42 -12.16
CA GLU A 199 2.30 3.24 -12.87
C GLU A 199 1.68 4.57 -13.34
N ASP A 200 1.88 5.65 -12.57
CA ASP A 200 1.51 7.02 -12.94
C ASP A 200 2.75 7.94 -12.79
N PRO A 201 3.54 8.13 -13.86
CA PRO A 201 4.86 8.74 -13.78
C PRO A 201 4.81 10.19 -13.31
N SER A 202 5.29 10.40 -12.09
CA SER A 202 5.45 11.73 -11.49
C SER A 202 6.45 12.59 -12.29
N PRO A 203 6.35 13.93 -12.23
CA PRO A 203 7.34 14.81 -12.86
C PRO A 203 8.78 14.52 -12.40
N THR A 204 8.94 14.06 -11.15
CA THR A 204 10.22 13.69 -10.56
C THR A 204 10.80 12.43 -11.22
N LEU A 205 9.98 11.41 -11.45
CA LEU A 205 10.40 10.18 -12.12
C LEU A 205 10.74 10.41 -13.61
N LEU A 206 9.94 11.24 -14.29
CA LEU A 206 10.20 11.62 -15.68
C LEU A 206 11.53 12.38 -15.84
N ASN A 207 11.85 13.29 -14.91
CA ASN A 207 13.12 14.00 -14.92
C ASN A 207 14.31 13.08 -14.56
N PHE A 208 14.13 12.19 -13.58
CA PHE A 208 15.17 11.24 -13.16
C PHE A 208 15.52 10.25 -14.27
N THR A 209 14.52 9.71 -14.96
CA THR A 209 14.70 8.77 -16.08
C THR A 209 15.26 9.46 -17.33
N SER A 210 15.17 10.78 -17.42
CA SER A 210 15.67 11.50 -18.60
C SER A 210 17.20 11.46 -18.73
N ALA A 211 17.68 11.07 -19.92
CA ALA A 211 19.09 11.10 -20.28
C ALA A 211 19.27 11.19 -21.79
N ARG A 212 20.35 11.85 -22.21
CA ARG A 212 20.86 11.82 -23.57
C ARG A 212 22.16 11.00 -23.65
N PHE A 213 23.05 11.17 -22.70
CA PHE A 213 24.29 10.40 -22.67
C PHE A 213 24.25 9.42 -21.50
N ILE A 214 24.62 8.17 -21.77
CA ILE A 214 24.86 7.16 -20.74
C ILE A 214 26.36 6.89 -20.70
N ARG A 215 26.91 6.77 -19.49
CA ARG A 215 28.30 6.37 -19.28
C ARG A 215 28.38 5.20 -18.32
N LEU A 216 29.03 4.14 -18.76
CA LEU A 216 29.41 2.98 -17.96
C LEU A 216 30.84 3.19 -17.48
N VAL A 217 31.03 3.33 -16.17
CA VAL A 217 32.35 3.54 -15.56
C VAL A 217 32.76 2.28 -14.81
N PHE A 218 33.51 1.41 -15.46
CA PHE A 218 34.09 0.23 -14.81
C PHE A 218 35.31 0.65 -14.00
N GLN A 219 35.35 0.28 -12.72
CA GLN A 219 36.40 0.68 -11.78
C GLN A 219 37.25 -0.50 -11.31
N ARG A 220 36.67 -1.70 -11.21
CA ARG A 220 37.38 -2.90 -10.74
C ARG A 220 36.84 -4.20 -11.33
N ILE A 221 37.75 -5.10 -11.72
CA ILE A 221 37.42 -6.44 -12.25
C ILE A 221 37.24 -7.40 -11.08
N ARG A 222 36.28 -8.33 -11.17
CA ARG A 222 36.04 -9.36 -10.17
C ARG A 222 37.00 -10.54 -10.38
N THR A 223 37.77 -10.89 -9.36
CA THR A 223 38.73 -12.01 -9.38
C THR A 223 38.27 -13.19 -8.52
N LEU A 224 38.79 -14.39 -8.80
CA LEU A 224 38.60 -15.56 -7.93
C LEU A 224 39.40 -15.39 -6.63
N ASN A 225 38.88 -15.90 -5.51
CA ASN A 225 39.52 -15.75 -4.19
C ASN A 225 40.96 -16.31 -4.14
N ALA A 226 41.27 -17.35 -4.92
CA ALA A 226 42.61 -17.91 -5.03
C ALA A 226 43.60 -16.97 -5.75
N ASP A 227 43.16 -16.34 -6.84
CA ASP A 227 43.98 -15.41 -7.64
C ASP A 227 44.09 -14.02 -6.99
N LEU A 228 43.15 -13.67 -6.10
CA LEU A 228 43.14 -12.42 -5.32
C LEU A 228 44.38 -12.32 -4.41
N MET A 229 44.79 -13.42 -3.78
CA MET A 229 45.99 -13.46 -2.94
C MET A 229 47.27 -13.24 -3.76
N THR A 230 47.33 -13.74 -5.00
CA THR A 230 48.47 -13.57 -5.91
C THR A 230 48.56 -12.15 -6.47
N LEU A 231 47.42 -11.50 -6.73
CA LEU A 231 47.35 -10.14 -7.29
C LEU A 231 47.49 -9.02 -6.24
N ALA A 232 47.26 -9.31 -4.95
CA ALA A 232 47.30 -8.33 -3.87
C ALA A 232 48.64 -8.29 -3.09
N LEU A 233 49.46 -9.33 -3.15
CA LEU A 233 50.64 -9.49 -2.28
C LEU A 233 52.01 -9.47 -3.02
N ASN A 234 52.05 -9.70 -4.34
CA ASN A 234 53.31 -9.81 -5.09
C ASN A 234 53.58 -8.59 -5.98
N ASP A 235 54.87 -8.25 -6.21
CA ASP A 235 55.29 -7.24 -7.19
C ASP A 235 54.72 -7.61 -8.58
N PRO A 236 54.13 -6.68 -9.36
CA PRO A 236 53.51 -6.98 -10.66
C PRO A 236 54.42 -7.71 -11.67
N ARG A 237 55.72 -7.81 -11.42
CA ARG A 237 56.69 -8.58 -12.21
C ARG A 237 56.76 -10.07 -11.87
N ASP A 238 56.28 -10.48 -10.69
CA ASP A 238 56.34 -11.87 -10.17
C ASP A 238 55.02 -12.65 -10.33
N VAL A 239 53.99 -12.02 -10.88
CA VAL A 239 52.67 -12.66 -11.11
C VAL A 239 52.67 -13.42 -12.44
N ASP A 240 52.27 -14.70 -12.41
CA ASP A 240 52.19 -15.54 -13.61
C ASP A 240 51.32 -14.85 -14.70
N PRO A 241 51.86 -14.57 -15.90
CA PRO A 241 51.13 -13.98 -17.01
C PRO A 241 49.86 -14.74 -17.41
N ILE A 242 49.75 -16.03 -17.08
CA ILE A 242 48.57 -16.85 -17.35
C ILE A 242 47.38 -16.41 -16.48
N VAL A 243 47.62 -15.91 -15.26
CA VAL A 243 46.57 -15.42 -14.36
C VAL A 243 46.07 -14.05 -14.81
N THR A 244 46.98 -13.12 -15.12
CA THR A 244 46.63 -11.75 -15.53
C THR A 244 45.99 -11.67 -16.93
N ARG A 245 46.20 -12.67 -17.79
CA ARG A 245 45.53 -12.79 -19.11
C ARG A 245 44.07 -13.27 -19.01
N ARG A 246 43.61 -13.76 -17.86
CA ARG A 246 42.23 -14.24 -17.65
C ARG A 246 41.23 -13.15 -17.27
N TYR A 247 41.71 -11.96 -16.93
CA TYR A 247 40.90 -10.87 -16.39
C TYR A 247 40.83 -9.70 -17.39
N TYR A 248 39.62 -9.46 -17.88
CA TYR A 248 39.23 -8.38 -18.81
C TYR A 248 37.70 -8.22 -18.76
N TYR A 249 37.17 -7.13 -19.32
CA TYR A 249 35.74 -6.94 -19.53
C TYR A 249 35.34 -7.36 -20.94
N SER A 250 34.19 -8.01 -21.07
CA SER A 250 33.59 -8.36 -22.35
C SER A 250 32.09 -8.12 -22.33
N ILE A 251 31.55 -7.50 -23.39
CA ILE A 251 30.13 -7.16 -23.51
C ILE A 251 29.67 -7.55 -24.91
N LYS A 252 28.61 -8.36 -24.99
CA LYS A 252 28.02 -8.79 -26.27
C LYS A 252 26.74 -8.05 -26.63
N ASP A 253 26.06 -7.48 -25.65
CA ASP A 253 24.79 -6.79 -25.86
C ASP A 253 24.59 -5.71 -24.80
N ILE A 254 24.40 -4.48 -25.26
CA ILE A 254 23.92 -3.33 -24.50
C ILE A 254 22.58 -2.97 -25.12
N SER A 255 21.51 -3.25 -24.38
CA SER A 255 20.15 -2.97 -24.80
C SER A 255 19.60 -1.84 -23.95
N VAL A 256 19.20 -0.77 -24.61
CA VAL A 256 18.76 0.47 -23.96
C VAL A 256 17.34 0.75 -24.45
N GLY A 257 16.35 0.34 -23.66
CA GLY A 257 14.93 0.38 -24.06
C GLY A 257 14.30 1.72 -23.74
N GLY A 258 13.83 2.44 -24.77
CA GLY A 258 13.22 3.76 -24.63
C GLY A 258 11.88 3.88 -25.35
N MET A 259 11.04 4.80 -24.88
CA MET A 259 9.80 5.19 -25.54
C MET A 259 9.73 6.72 -25.61
N CYS A 260 9.21 7.25 -26.71
CA CYS A 260 8.94 8.67 -26.80
C CYS A 260 7.72 9.01 -25.92
N ILE A 261 7.82 10.07 -25.13
CA ILE A 261 6.72 10.52 -24.25
C ILE A 261 5.82 11.42 -25.09
N CYS A 262 4.74 10.83 -25.58
CA CYS A 262 3.78 11.50 -26.47
C CYS A 262 2.36 11.56 -25.80
N TYR A 263 2.29 11.37 -24.47
CA TYR A 263 1.10 11.38 -23.59
C TYR A 263 -0.15 10.63 -24.11
N GLY A 264 0.02 9.56 -24.88
CA GLY A 264 -1.12 8.81 -25.44
C GLY A 264 -1.76 9.46 -26.67
N HIS A 265 -1.12 10.47 -27.26
CA HIS A 265 -1.62 11.22 -28.41
C HIS A 265 -0.75 11.10 -29.66
N ALA A 266 0.26 10.22 -29.71
CA ALA A 266 1.02 9.97 -30.93
C ALA A 266 1.40 8.50 -31.07
N LYS A 267 1.25 7.97 -32.30
CA LYS A 267 1.60 6.58 -32.63
C LYS A 267 3.08 6.40 -32.95
N ALA A 268 3.71 7.45 -33.46
CA ALA A 268 5.11 7.47 -33.83
C ALA A 268 5.72 8.82 -33.46
N CYS A 269 7.01 8.80 -33.12
CA CYS A 269 7.72 10.00 -32.72
C CYS A 269 9.08 9.99 -33.48
N PRO A 270 9.06 10.29 -34.81
CA PRO A 270 10.22 10.18 -35.70
C PRO A 270 11.28 11.26 -35.46
N LEU A 271 12.50 11.01 -35.94
CA LEU A 271 13.62 11.94 -35.83
C LEU A 271 13.41 13.14 -36.77
N ASN A 272 13.30 14.34 -36.22
CA ASN A 272 13.25 15.57 -37.00
C ASN A 272 14.66 15.91 -37.51
N GLU A 273 14.86 15.84 -38.84
CA GLU A 273 16.18 16.04 -39.45
C GLU A 273 16.79 17.42 -39.19
N ARG A 274 15.96 18.44 -38.92
CA ARG A 274 16.35 19.83 -38.75
C ARG A 274 16.83 20.13 -37.33
N THR A 275 16.22 19.51 -36.32
CA THR A 275 16.56 19.69 -34.89
C THR A 275 17.38 18.54 -34.31
N LYS A 276 17.52 17.42 -35.04
CA LYS A 276 18.14 16.16 -34.58
C LYS A 276 17.51 15.62 -33.29
N LYS A 277 16.25 15.98 -33.02
CA LYS A 277 15.44 15.50 -31.88
C LYS A 277 14.27 14.67 -32.38
N PHE A 278 13.93 13.60 -31.66
CA PHE A 278 12.70 12.86 -31.90
C PHE A 278 11.52 13.71 -31.41
N SER A 279 10.58 14.00 -32.31
CA SER A 279 9.38 14.82 -32.05
C SER A 279 8.15 13.97 -32.25
N CYS A 280 7.15 14.15 -31.40
CA CYS A 280 5.91 13.43 -31.52
C CYS A 280 5.08 13.89 -32.73
N GLU A 281 4.55 12.94 -33.49
CA GLU A 281 3.50 13.24 -34.47
C GLU A 281 2.16 13.33 -33.75
N CYS A 282 1.89 14.50 -33.16
CA CYS A 282 0.70 14.68 -32.34
C CYS A 282 -0.60 14.53 -33.13
N GLU A 283 -1.45 13.64 -32.64
CA GLU A 283 -2.83 13.45 -33.07
C GLU A 283 -3.78 14.00 -31.98
N HIS A 284 -5.07 13.66 -32.06
CA HIS A 284 -6.06 14.03 -31.04
C HIS A 284 -6.21 15.56 -30.81
N ASN A 285 -5.87 16.37 -31.82
CA ASN A 285 -5.84 17.84 -31.77
C ASN A 285 -4.94 18.39 -30.64
N THR A 286 -3.88 17.67 -30.33
CA THR A 286 -2.83 18.09 -29.39
C THR A 286 -1.63 18.63 -30.16
N CYS A 287 -0.91 19.57 -29.55
CA CYS A 287 0.21 20.29 -30.13
C CYS A 287 1.35 20.38 -29.11
N GLY A 288 2.61 20.40 -29.58
CA GLY A 288 3.81 20.44 -28.74
C GLY A 288 4.82 19.38 -29.16
N GLU A 289 6.07 19.45 -28.70
CA GLU A 289 7.09 18.42 -29.03
C GLU A 289 6.73 17.04 -28.44
N SER A 290 5.94 17.04 -27.36
CA SER A 290 5.46 15.85 -26.63
C SER A 290 3.94 15.69 -26.59
N CYS A 291 3.18 16.53 -27.32
CA CYS A 291 1.71 16.54 -27.29
C CYS A 291 1.10 16.91 -25.92
N ASP A 292 1.75 17.86 -25.23
CA ASP A 292 1.50 18.27 -23.84
C ASP A 292 0.38 19.31 -23.68
N ARG A 293 -0.23 19.78 -24.76
CA ARG A 293 -1.32 20.77 -24.73
C ARG A 293 -2.27 20.60 -25.92
N CYS A 294 -3.49 21.12 -25.79
CA CYS A 294 -4.40 21.25 -26.94
C CYS A 294 -3.89 22.29 -27.94
N CYS A 295 -4.11 22.06 -29.23
CA CYS A 295 -3.82 23.05 -30.27
C CYS A 295 -4.67 24.31 -30.10
N PRO A 296 -4.17 25.52 -30.44
CA PRO A 296 -4.95 26.76 -30.37
C PRO A 296 -6.32 26.64 -31.05
N GLY A 297 -7.38 27.13 -30.39
CA GLY A 297 -8.78 26.97 -30.82
C GLY A 297 -9.46 25.64 -30.43
N TYR A 298 -8.75 24.71 -29.79
CA TYR A 298 -9.26 23.38 -29.35
C TYR A 298 -9.35 23.24 -27.81
N GLN A 299 -9.63 24.33 -27.11
CA GLN A 299 -9.71 24.39 -25.65
C GLN A 299 -11.16 24.37 -25.13
N GLN A 300 -12.07 23.62 -25.77
CA GLN A 300 -13.45 23.50 -25.29
C GLN A 300 -13.56 22.65 -24.01
N GLN A 301 -12.63 21.71 -23.84
CA GLN A 301 -12.48 20.81 -22.69
C GLN A 301 -11.03 20.87 -22.16
N PRO A 302 -10.78 20.48 -20.89
CA PRO A 302 -9.41 20.46 -20.37
C PRO A 302 -8.58 19.38 -21.07
N TRP A 303 -7.29 19.67 -21.30
CA TRP A 303 -6.35 18.68 -21.83
C TRP A 303 -6.19 17.51 -20.84
N MET A 304 -6.17 16.28 -21.36
CA MET A 304 -5.98 15.05 -20.58
C MET A 304 -5.15 14.07 -21.41
N ALA A 305 -4.20 13.38 -20.77
CA ALA A 305 -3.40 12.34 -21.43
C ALA A 305 -4.27 11.16 -21.91
N GLY A 306 -3.96 10.61 -23.07
CA GLY A 306 -4.57 9.38 -23.58
C GLY A 306 -4.17 8.17 -22.72
N THR A 307 -5.11 7.27 -22.48
CA THR A 307 -4.90 5.97 -21.80
C THR A 307 -5.07 4.82 -22.79
N PHE A 308 -4.72 3.59 -22.40
CA PHE A 308 -4.96 2.40 -23.24
C PHE A 308 -6.45 2.16 -23.58
N LEU A 309 -7.38 2.83 -22.90
CA LEU A 309 -8.82 2.68 -23.11
C LEU A 309 -9.48 3.93 -23.70
N THR A 310 -8.89 5.12 -23.48
CA THR A 310 -9.49 6.41 -23.81
C THR A 310 -8.50 7.33 -24.52
N ARG A 311 -8.92 7.92 -25.65
CA ARG A 311 -8.08 8.79 -26.50
C ARG A 311 -8.00 10.27 -26.08
N HIS A 312 -8.86 10.73 -25.18
CA HIS A 312 -8.93 12.12 -24.64
C HIS A 312 -8.62 13.23 -25.67
N VAL A 313 -9.46 13.35 -26.71
CA VAL A 313 -9.26 14.29 -27.84
C VAL A 313 -9.63 15.72 -27.46
N CYS A 314 -8.79 16.70 -27.81
CA CYS A 314 -9.09 18.11 -27.64
C CYS A 314 -10.19 18.58 -28.62
N GLU A 315 -11.18 19.31 -28.10
CA GLU A 315 -12.38 19.72 -28.84
C GLU A 315 -12.33 21.21 -29.22
N LYS A 316 -12.74 21.52 -30.45
CA LYS A 316 -12.76 22.88 -31.00
C LYS A 316 -13.79 23.77 -30.28
N CYS A 317 -13.40 24.99 -29.94
CA CYS A 317 -14.33 25.98 -29.39
C CYS A 317 -15.27 26.54 -30.45
N ASN A 318 -16.48 26.93 -30.03
CA ASN A 318 -17.45 27.58 -30.88
C ASN A 318 -17.49 29.09 -30.63
N CYS A 319 -16.88 29.86 -31.55
CA CYS A 319 -16.82 31.33 -31.49
C CYS A 319 -17.61 32.01 -32.61
N HIS A 320 -18.54 31.30 -33.27
CA HIS A 320 -19.35 31.79 -34.39
C HIS A 320 -18.54 32.44 -35.55
N GLY A 321 -17.29 32.01 -35.75
CA GLY A 321 -16.38 32.58 -36.75
C GLY A 321 -15.82 33.96 -36.40
N GLN A 322 -16.12 34.50 -35.21
CA GLN A 322 -15.70 35.82 -34.76
C GLN A 322 -14.36 35.81 -33.99
N ALA A 323 -13.87 34.63 -33.59
CA ALA A 323 -12.55 34.42 -33.01
C ALA A 323 -11.96 33.08 -33.47
N ASP A 324 -10.63 33.04 -33.66
CA ASP A 324 -9.91 31.85 -34.11
C ASP A 324 -9.30 31.03 -32.95
N ASP A 325 -9.18 31.64 -31.77
CA ASP A 325 -8.54 31.06 -30.59
C ASP A 325 -9.40 31.21 -29.34
N CYS A 326 -9.20 30.29 -28.39
CA CYS A 326 -9.97 30.22 -27.16
C CYS A 326 -9.13 29.62 -26.02
N TYR A 327 -9.54 29.85 -24.79
CA TYR A 327 -8.96 29.18 -23.62
C TYR A 327 -10.05 28.51 -22.78
N PHE A 328 -9.67 27.44 -22.09
CA PHE A 328 -10.59 26.73 -21.22
C PHE A 328 -10.73 27.44 -19.87
N ASN A 329 -11.97 27.64 -19.42
CA ASN A 329 -12.31 28.18 -18.12
C ASN A 329 -13.29 27.25 -17.39
N GLN A 330 -12.87 26.72 -16.24
CA GLN A 330 -13.65 25.78 -15.45
C GLN A 330 -15.00 26.38 -14.98
N THR A 331 -15.03 27.65 -14.60
CA THR A 331 -16.28 28.31 -14.16
C THR A 331 -17.29 28.44 -15.29
N VAL A 332 -16.81 28.65 -16.52
CA VAL A 332 -17.66 28.71 -17.73
C VAL A 332 -18.19 27.31 -18.08
N ALA A 333 -17.40 26.27 -17.87
CA ALA A 333 -17.81 24.87 -18.03
C ALA A 333 -18.89 24.46 -17.02
N ASP A 334 -18.68 24.77 -15.75
CA ASP A 334 -19.60 24.41 -14.66
C ASP A 334 -20.96 25.11 -14.83
N LEU A 335 -20.96 26.33 -15.37
CA LEU A 335 -22.18 27.11 -15.66
C LEU A 335 -22.77 26.82 -17.05
N THR A 336 -22.17 25.93 -17.85
CA THR A 336 -22.60 25.61 -19.23
C THR A 336 -22.77 26.86 -20.12
N LEU A 337 -21.87 27.84 -19.96
CA LEU A 337 -21.97 29.12 -20.67
C LEU A 337 -21.31 29.08 -22.06
N SER A 338 -20.37 28.16 -22.28
CA SER A 338 -19.72 27.96 -23.58
C SER A 338 -20.54 27.02 -24.46
N LEU A 339 -20.50 27.25 -25.77
CA LEU A 339 -21.13 26.39 -26.77
C LEU A 339 -20.10 25.42 -27.35
N ASP A 340 -20.49 24.16 -27.49
CA ASP A 340 -19.71 23.16 -28.21
C ASP A 340 -19.84 23.34 -29.74
N ALA A 341 -19.08 22.55 -30.49
CA ALA A 341 -19.09 22.60 -31.96
C ALA A 341 -20.47 22.23 -32.57
N THR A 342 -21.37 21.61 -31.80
CA THR A 342 -22.74 21.25 -32.22
C THR A 342 -23.79 22.29 -31.81
N GLY A 343 -23.38 23.37 -31.14
CA GLY A 343 -24.27 24.43 -30.67
C GLY A 343 -24.99 24.09 -29.36
N GLN A 344 -24.57 23.05 -28.64
CA GLN A 344 -25.08 22.75 -27.30
C GLN A 344 -24.23 23.45 -26.24
N ARG A 345 -24.88 23.91 -25.17
CA ARG A 345 -24.22 24.55 -24.03
C ARG A 345 -23.46 23.52 -23.19
N ARG A 346 -22.22 23.22 -23.59
CA ARG A 346 -21.36 22.21 -22.97
C ARG A 346 -19.88 22.55 -23.17
N GLY A 347 -19.08 22.40 -22.12
CA GLY A 347 -17.66 22.75 -22.14
C GLY A 347 -17.38 24.16 -21.63
N GLY A 348 -16.10 24.54 -21.56
CA GLY A 348 -15.61 25.76 -20.91
C GLY A 348 -14.80 26.68 -21.79
N GLY A 349 -14.87 26.54 -23.12
CA GLY A 349 -14.11 27.38 -24.04
C GLY A 349 -14.57 28.83 -24.01
N VAL A 350 -13.64 29.75 -23.82
CA VAL A 350 -13.86 31.20 -23.86
C VAL A 350 -13.06 31.77 -25.01
N CYS A 351 -13.75 32.40 -25.96
CA CYS A 351 -13.16 32.98 -27.15
C CYS A 351 -12.28 34.20 -26.83
N VAL A 352 -11.11 34.29 -27.46
CA VAL A 352 -10.16 35.40 -27.25
C VAL A 352 -10.14 36.30 -28.48
N GLY A 353 -10.33 37.60 -28.26
CA GLY A 353 -10.22 38.59 -29.34
C GLY A 353 -11.38 38.54 -30.32
N CYS A 354 -12.62 38.56 -29.82
CA CYS A 354 -13.84 38.67 -30.62
C CYS A 354 -13.75 39.84 -31.62
N ARG A 355 -13.86 39.53 -32.91
CA ARG A 355 -13.81 40.49 -34.03
C ARG A 355 -15.20 41.10 -34.27
N HIS A 356 -15.25 42.11 -35.14
CA HIS A 356 -16.50 42.74 -35.59
C HIS A 356 -17.39 43.30 -34.46
N ASN A 357 -16.75 43.88 -33.43
CA ASN A 357 -17.40 44.51 -32.27
C ASN A 357 -18.33 43.59 -31.47
N THR A 358 -18.08 42.28 -31.54
CA THR A 358 -18.76 41.26 -30.72
C THR A 358 -18.06 41.06 -29.37
N ALA A 359 -18.80 40.52 -28.40
CA ALA A 359 -18.39 40.27 -27.02
C ALA A 359 -19.20 39.10 -26.45
N GLY A 360 -18.75 38.51 -25.34
CA GLY A 360 -19.40 37.33 -24.75
C GLY A 360 -18.46 36.12 -24.68
N VAL A 361 -18.94 34.99 -24.18
CA VAL A 361 -18.14 33.77 -24.00
C VAL A 361 -17.81 33.13 -25.35
N ASN A 362 -18.76 33.17 -26.27
CA ASN A 362 -18.71 32.61 -27.62
C ASN A 362 -18.73 33.72 -28.70
N CYS A 363 -18.49 34.98 -28.31
CA CYS A 363 -18.67 36.17 -29.16
C CYS A 363 -20.12 36.39 -29.65
N GLU A 364 -21.10 36.07 -28.80
CA GLU A 364 -22.52 36.05 -29.14
C GLU A 364 -23.26 37.40 -28.98
N ASN A 365 -22.70 38.34 -28.22
CA ASN A 365 -23.28 39.66 -27.94
C ASN A 365 -22.52 40.78 -28.64
N CYS A 366 -23.10 41.98 -28.69
CA CYS A 366 -22.38 43.19 -29.11
C CYS A 366 -21.65 43.83 -27.93
N SER A 367 -20.46 44.38 -28.21
CA SER A 367 -19.68 45.16 -27.26
C SER A 367 -20.40 46.45 -26.84
N ALA A 368 -20.06 46.98 -25.66
CA ALA A 368 -20.72 48.18 -25.12
C ALA A 368 -20.59 49.37 -26.09
N GLY A 369 -21.72 50.01 -26.41
CA GLY A 369 -21.78 51.06 -27.45
C GLY A 369 -22.10 50.55 -28.85
N TYR A 370 -22.40 49.26 -29.01
CA TYR A 370 -22.92 48.66 -30.24
C TYR A 370 -24.17 47.81 -29.96
N TYR A 371 -25.06 47.68 -30.93
CA TYR A 371 -26.29 46.88 -30.85
C TYR A 371 -26.46 46.00 -32.08
N ARG A 372 -27.19 44.89 -31.92
CA ARG A 372 -27.58 44.00 -33.03
C ARG A 372 -28.99 44.37 -33.53
N PRO A 373 -29.14 44.80 -34.80
CA PRO A 373 -30.45 45.04 -35.41
C PRO A 373 -31.26 43.74 -35.57
N GLN A 374 -32.58 43.85 -35.48
CA GLN A 374 -33.50 42.72 -35.66
C GLN A 374 -33.34 42.07 -37.05
N GLY A 375 -33.05 40.76 -37.07
CA GLY A 375 -32.90 39.96 -38.30
C GLY A 375 -31.46 39.67 -38.77
N VAL A 376 -30.44 40.16 -38.07
CA VAL A 376 -29.02 39.90 -38.37
C VAL A 376 -28.51 38.66 -37.61
N SER A 377 -27.83 37.74 -38.29
CA SER A 377 -27.32 36.47 -37.71
C SER A 377 -26.03 36.66 -36.89
N LEU A 378 -25.74 35.70 -36.01
CA LEU A 378 -24.52 35.63 -35.18
C LEU A 378 -23.24 35.40 -36.00
N GLU A 379 -23.35 34.76 -37.16
CA GLU A 379 -22.24 34.41 -38.06
C GLU A 379 -22.06 35.44 -39.20
N ASP A 380 -22.82 36.54 -39.17
CA ASP A 380 -22.70 37.61 -40.15
C ASP A 380 -21.33 38.33 -40.00
N PRO A 381 -20.68 38.76 -41.10
CA PRO A 381 -19.43 39.52 -41.03
C PRO A 381 -19.55 40.89 -40.33
N GLU A 382 -20.73 41.52 -40.23
CA GLU A 382 -20.93 42.77 -39.48
C GLU A 382 -22.18 42.72 -38.56
N PRO A 383 -22.15 41.95 -37.46
CA PRO A 383 -23.34 41.66 -36.66
C PRO A 383 -23.73 42.80 -35.68
N CYS A 384 -22.83 43.78 -35.45
CA CYS A 384 -22.98 44.82 -34.41
C CYS A 384 -22.75 46.23 -34.96
N ARG A 385 -23.72 47.15 -34.76
CA ARG A 385 -23.69 48.54 -35.25
C ARG A 385 -23.57 49.55 -34.11
N PRO A 386 -22.89 50.70 -34.28
CA PRO A 386 -22.63 51.65 -33.19
C PRO A 386 -23.88 52.41 -32.73
N CYS A 387 -23.97 52.69 -31.42
CA CYS A 387 -24.99 53.53 -30.79
C CYS A 387 -24.69 55.02 -31.09
N LEU A 388 -25.72 55.82 -31.42
CA LEU A 388 -25.59 57.26 -31.64
C LEU A 388 -26.30 58.05 -30.52
N CYS A 389 -25.59 58.35 -29.42
CA CYS A 389 -26.13 59.11 -28.29
C CYS A 389 -25.47 60.51 -28.17
N HIS A 390 -26.28 61.58 -28.10
CA HIS A 390 -25.80 62.97 -27.94
C HIS A 390 -25.41 63.30 -26.49
N LEU A 391 -24.34 64.10 -26.32
CA LEU A 391 -23.66 64.38 -25.04
C LEU A 391 -24.42 65.31 -24.07
N ASP A 392 -25.36 66.12 -24.55
CA ASP A 392 -26.15 67.02 -23.70
C ASP A 392 -27.49 66.35 -23.37
N GLY A 393 -27.46 65.30 -22.55
CA GLY A 393 -28.69 64.71 -22.06
C GLY A 393 -28.74 63.24 -21.70
N SER A 394 -27.67 62.48 -21.92
CA SER A 394 -27.63 61.08 -21.50
C SER A 394 -26.82 60.87 -20.23
N THR A 395 -27.35 60.08 -19.30
CA THR A 395 -26.58 59.56 -18.16
C THR A 395 -25.55 58.50 -18.56
N SER A 396 -25.61 57.98 -19.80
CA SER A 396 -24.65 57.01 -20.36
C SER A 396 -24.66 56.99 -21.90
N GLN A 397 -23.52 56.72 -22.55
CA GLN A 397 -23.42 56.48 -24.00
C GLN A 397 -23.83 55.05 -24.42
N SER A 398 -24.17 54.18 -23.47
CA SER A 398 -24.49 52.77 -23.74
C SER A 398 -25.95 52.56 -24.15
N CYS A 399 -26.19 52.02 -25.34
CA CYS A 399 -27.51 51.52 -25.77
C CYS A 399 -27.68 50.01 -25.46
N VAL A 400 -28.91 49.51 -25.53
CA VAL A 400 -29.25 48.09 -25.28
C VAL A 400 -28.68 47.23 -26.42
N SER A 401 -28.10 46.08 -26.08
CA SER A 401 -27.29 45.26 -26.99
C SER A 401 -28.09 44.45 -28.05
N ASP A 402 -29.40 44.27 -27.91
CA ASP A 402 -30.25 43.51 -28.85
C ASP A 402 -31.70 44.04 -28.86
N ASP A 403 -32.21 44.42 -30.05
CA ASP A 403 -33.57 44.96 -30.24
C ASP A 403 -34.68 43.93 -29.89
N SER A 404 -34.34 42.63 -29.90
CA SER A 404 -35.29 41.52 -29.68
C SER A 404 -35.78 41.35 -28.23
N GLN A 405 -35.18 42.04 -27.25
CA GLN A 405 -35.57 41.97 -25.84
C GLN A 405 -36.64 43.00 -25.42
N SER A 406 -37.22 43.74 -26.36
CA SER A 406 -38.30 44.71 -26.07
C SER A 406 -39.67 44.23 -26.59
N SER A 407 -40.48 43.65 -25.69
CA SER A 407 -41.92 43.49 -25.93
C SER A 407 -42.68 43.36 -24.60
N ASP A 408 -43.17 44.48 -24.08
CA ASP A 408 -44.61 44.74 -23.85
C ASP A 408 -44.84 45.89 -22.84
N TRP A 409 -45.15 47.09 -23.36
CA TRP A 409 -46.28 47.89 -22.88
C TRP A 409 -46.64 48.97 -23.91
N SER A 410 -47.94 49.16 -24.12
CA SER A 410 -48.60 50.04 -25.10
C SER A 410 -49.47 51.06 -24.34
N PRO A 411 -50.09 52.09 -24.96
CA PRO A 411 -49.59 53.12 -25.87
C PRO A 411 -50.10 54.52 -25.43
N GLN A 412 -49.24 55.43 -24.94
CA GLN A 412 -49.56 56.87 -24.87
C GLN A 412 -48.27 57.65 -24.68
N ASP A 413 -47.65 57.97 -25.82
CA ASP A 413 -46.67 59.02 -26.11
C ASP A 413 -45.64 58.46 -27.11
N HIS A 414 -46.05 58.49 -28.38
CA HIS A 414 -45.19 58.19 -29.52
C HIS A 414 -44.12 59.28 -29.67
N TYR A 415 -42.85 58.93 -29.48
CA TYR A 415 -41.77 59.30 -30.41
C TYR A 415 -40.76 58.15 -30.48
N HIS A 416 -40.56 57.64 -31.68
CA HIS A 416 -39.63 56.58 -32.01
C HIS A 416 -38.15 57.02 -31.90
N CYS A 417 -37.28 56.00 -31.77
CA CYS A 417 -35.83 55.98 -31.99
C CYS A 417 -34.91 56.60 -30.91
N GLY A 418 -33.94 55.79 -30.45
CA GLY A 418 -32.52 56.15 -30.44
C GLY A 418 -31.98 57.34 -29.63
N VAL A 419 -32.75 58.12 -28.86
CA VAL A 419 -32.24 59.35 -28.22
C VAL A 419 -32.66 59.50 -26.75
N CYS A 420 -31.70 59.94 -25.94
CA CYS A 420 -31.66 60.04 -24.47
C CYS A 420 -32.66 61.05 -23.86
N LEU A 421 -33.02 60.86 -22.59
CA LEU A 421 -33.97 61.70 -21.82
C LEU A 421 -33.26 62.49 -20.69
N CYS A 422 -33.31 63.83 -20.71
CA CYS A 422 -32.85 64.72 -19.62
C CYS A 422 -33.90 64.90 -18.51
N LEU A 423 -33.47 65.08 -17.26
CA LEU A 423 -34.34 65.47 -16.13
C LEU A 423 -33.72 66.55 -15.24
N SER A 424 -34.47 67.63 -14.98
CA SER A 424 -34.04 68.90 -14.38
C SER A 424 -34.41 69.08 -12.88
N ARG A 425 -33.90 68.24 -11.97
CA ARG A 425 -34.23 68.32 -10.51
C ARG A 425 -33.12 67.80 -9.57
N CYS A 426 -32.99 68.40 -8.38
CA CYS A 426 -32.14 67.88 -7.28
C CYS A 426 -32.71 66.55 -6.74
N ALA A 427 -31.84 65.68 -6.22
CA ALA A 427 -32.24 64.41 -5.61
C ALA A 427 -33.04 64.60 -4.30
N ASN A 428 -33.95 63.69 -4.00
CA ASN A 428 -34.84 63.75 -2.84
C ASN A 428 -34.03 63.82 -1.52
N GLY A 429 -34.25 64.86 -0.70
CA GLY A 429 -33.45 65.19 0.49
C GLY A 429 -32.57 66.45 0.38
N TYR A 430 -32.51 67.06 -0.80
CA TYR A 430 -31.79 68.30 -1.08
C TYR A 430 -32.68 69.34 -1.80
N LYS A 431 -32.52 70.62 -1.48
CA LYS A 431 -33.31 71.74 -2.05
C LYS A 431 -32.42 72.80 -2.71
N GLY A 432 -32.95 73.50 -3.72
CA GLY A 432 -32.30 74.66 -4.35
C GLY A 432 -31.31 74.32 -5.47
N PHE A 433 -31.80 73.88 -6.64
CA PHE A 433 -30.97 73.74 -7.85
C PHE A 433 -30.42 75.11 -8.28
N PRO A 434 -29.15 75.24 -8.70
CA PRO A 434 -28.16 74.19 -9.04
C PRO A 434 -27.27 73.69 -7.89
N SER A 435 -27.38 74.25 -6.68
CA SER A 435 -26.45 74.00 -5.56
C SER A 435 -26.89 72.86 -4.61
N CYS A 436 -28.17 72.47 -4.62
CA CYS A 436 -28.77 71.35 -3.88
C CYS A 436 -28.27 71.19 -2.42
N GLU A 437 -28.80 72.00 -1.50
CA GLU A 437 -28.48 72.01 -0.06
C GLU A 437 -29.33 71.00 0.75
N ARG A 438 -28.76 70.40 1.81
CA ARG A 438 -29.41 69.32 2.59
C ARG A 438 -30.49 69.86 3.55
N CYS A 439 -31.63 69.17 3.64
CA CYS A 439 -32.75 69.56 4.50
C CYS A 439 -32.58 69.16 5.99
N ALA A 440 -33.34 69.81 6.90
CA ALA A 440 -33.15 69.75 8.35
C ALA A 440 -33.72 68.51 9.05
N CYS A 441 -34.83 67.94 8.56
CA CYS A 441 -35.36 66.70 9.13
C CYS A 441 -34.53 65.50 8.69
N SER A 442 -34.19 64.62 9.64
CA SER A 442 -33.49 63.39 9.33
C SER A 442 -34.38 62.46 8.50
N ILE A 443 -33.97 62.24 7.25
CA ILE A 443 -34.60 61.28 6.34
C ILE A 443 -34.66 59.84 6.87
N GLU A 444 -33.85 59.50 7.88
CA GLU A 444 -33.77 58.16 8.46
C GLU A 444 -34.78 57.99 9.61
N GLY A 445 -34.99 59.03 10.40
CA GLY A 445 -35.83 58.99 11.60
C GLY A 445 -37.18 59.71 11.49
N SER A 446 -37.44 60.45 10.42
CA SER A 446 -38.72 61.11 10.16
C SER A 446 -39.64 60.29 9.24
N THR A 447 -40.96 60.44 9.38
CA THR A 447 -41.99 59.88 8.48
C THR A 447 -42.46 60.86 7.40
N ASN A 448 -41.85 62.04 7.31
CA ASN A 448 -42.22 63.09 6.36
C ASN A 448 -41.96 62.63 4.90
N ASN A 449 -42.98 62.73 4.02
CA ASN A 449 -42.85 62.45 2.58
C ASN A 449 -41.88 63.39 1.86
N ASP A 450 -41.79 64.64 2.34
CA ASP A 450 -40.77 65.60 1.93
C ASP A 450 -39.94 65.99 3.18
N PRO A 451 -38.64 65.62 3.25
CA PRO A 451 -37.77 65.89 4.41
C PRO A 451 -37.43 67.37 4.61
N CYS A 452 -37.87 68.24 3.69
CA CYS A 452 -37.64 69.68 3.76
C CYS A 452 -38.78 70.46 4.45
N ARG A 453 -39.86 69.77 4.86
CA ARG A 453 -41.03 70.37 5.51
C ARG A 453 -41.02 70.17 7.03
N THR A 454 -41.03 71.27 7.79
CA THR A 454 -41.09 71.28 9.27
C THR A 454 -42.53 71.48 9.78
N PRO A 455 -42.90 70.94 10.97
CA PRO A 455 -42.09 70.18 11.93
C PRO A 455 -41.82 68.72 11.50
N CYS A 456 -40.74 68.12 12.02
CA CYS A 456 -40.34 66.75 11.72
C CYS A 456 -41.18 65.76 12.55
N TYR A 457 -41.89 64.84 11.90
CA TYR A 457 -42.63 63.78 12.58
C TYR A 457 -41.73 62.55 12.77
N CYS A 458 -41.33 62.30 14.01
CA CYS A 458 -40.40 61.21 14.31
C CYS A 458 -41.09 59.85 14.29
N LYS A 459 -40.36 58.82 13.85
CA LYS A 459 -40.77 57.43 13.93
C LYS A 459 -40.88 56.97 15.40
N GLU A 460 -41.65 55.89 15.62
CA GLU A 460 -42.10 55.43 16.95
C GLU A 460 -41.00 55.37 18.03
N ASN A 461 -39.80 54.89 17.70
CA ASN A 461 -38.68 54.69 18.64
C ASN A 461 -37.60 55.78 18.54
N VAL A 462 -37.89 56.91 17.91
CA VAL A 462 -36.97 58.03 17.64
C VAL A 462 -37.47 59.28 18.37
N GLU A 463 -36.55 60.10 18.87
CA GLU A 463 -36.78 61.35 19.57
C GLU A 463 -35.86 62.47 19.01
N GLY A 464 -35.97 63.70 19.52
CA GLY A 464 -35.21 64.87 19.06
C GLY A 464 -35.95 65.74 18.04
N GLU A 465 -35.66 67.05 18.00
CA GLU A 465 -36.38 68.02 17.15
C GLU A 465 -36.24 67.73 15.64
N ASN A 466 -35.11 67.14 15.23
CA ASN A 466 -34.83 66.74 13.86
C ASN A 466 -34.99 65.23 13.62
N CYS A 467 -35.52 64.48 14.61
CA CYS A 467 -35.68 63.02 14.56
C CYS A 467 -34.39 62.24 14.27
N ASP A 468 -33.31 62.61 14.94
CA ASP A 468 -31.95 62.09 14.69
C ASP A 468 -31.41 61.20 15.83
N ARG A 469 -32.16 60.99 16.91
CA ARG A 469 -31.71 60.23 18.08
C ARG A 469 -32.73 59.17 18.53
N CYS A 470 -32.25 58.04 19.04
CA CYS A 470 -33.12 56.96 19.55
C CYS A 470 -33.59 57.25 20.98
N LYS A 471 -34.79 56.76 21.33
CA LYS A 471 -35.28 56.75 22.72
C LYS A 471 -34.41 55.85 23.61
N LEU A 472 -34.37 56.11 24.92
CA LEU A 472 -33.60 55.30 25.89
C LEU A 472 -33.98 53.81 25.83
N GLY A 473 -32.96 52.94 25.79
CA GLY A 473 -33.14 51.50 25.60
C GLY A 473 -33.35 51.08 24.15
N PHE A 474 -33.15 52.00 23.18
CA PHE A 474 -33.15 51.72 21.75
C PHE A 474 -31.88 52.25 21.06
N TYR A 475 -31.46 51.62 19.96
CA TYR A 475 -30.24 51.95 19.20
C TYR A 475 -30.44 51.73 17.68
N ASN A 476 -29.42 52.05 16.86
CA ASN A 476 -29.37 51.78 15.40
C ASN A 476 -30.50 52.46 14.57
N LEU A 477 -30.49 53.79 14.47
CA LEU A 477 -31.44 54.57 13.65
C LEU A 477 -31.26 54.29 12.15
N ARG A 478 -32.28 53.74 11.48
CA ARG A 478 -32.25 53.40 10.03
C ARG A 478 -33.48 53.92 9.27
N ARG A 479 -33.28 54.31 8.00
CA ARG A 479 -34.37 54.74 7.09
C ARG A 479 -35.39 53.62 6.83
N ASP A 480 -34.92 52.40 6.68
CA ASP A 480 -35.74 51.26 6.27
C ASP A 480 -36.56 50.68 7.45
N ASN A 481 -36.14 50.98 8.68
CA ASN A 481 -36.86 50.58 9.88
C ASN A 481 -38.11 51.48 10.07
N ARG A 482 -39.30 50.88 9.99
CA ARG A 482 -40.59 51.58 10.17
C ARG A 482 -40.72 52.25 11.54
N ARG A 483 -40.07 51.71 12.58
CA ARG A 483 -40.05 52.26 13.93
C ARG A 483 -38.83 53.15 14.21
N GLY A 484 -37.88 53.22 13.28
CA GLY A 484 -36.66 54.03 13.33
C GLY A 484 -35.51 53.36 14.08
N CYS A 485 -35.66 53.11 15.39
CA CYS A 485 -34.64 52.47 16.24
C CYS A 485 -35.10 51.11 16.80
N GLU A 486 -34.13 50.25 17.11
CA GLU A 486 -34.31 48.88 17.62
C GLU A 486 -34.12 48.81 19.14
N LYS A 487 -34.81 47.89 19.83
CA LYS A 487 -34.75 47.77 21.30
C LYS A 487 -33.49 47.02 21.75
N CYS A 488 -32.84 47.47 22.82
CA CYS A 488 -31.70 46.81 23.46
C CYS A 488 -32.07 45.41 24.00
N SER A 489 -31.24 44.40 23.73
CA SER A 489 -31.49 43.00 24.09
C SER A 489 -30.31 42.30 24.80
N CYS A 490 -29.95 42.76 26.00
CA CYS A 490 -28.79 42.28 26.78
C CYS A 490 -29.05 41.01 27.63
N MET A 491 -29.49 39.92 26.99
CA MET A 491 -29.69 38.60 27.61
C MET A 491 -30.61 38.57 28.85
N GLY A 492 -31.46 39.60 29.01
CA GLY A 492 -32.35 39.78 30.17
C GLY A 492 -31.65 40.24 31.45
N VAL A 493 -30.34 40.53 31.41
CA VAL A 493 -29.51 40.89 32.58
C VAL A 493 -29.27 42.41 32.68
N ALA A 494 -29.35 43.12 31.56
CA ALA A 494 -29.25 44.59 31.49
C ALA A 494 -30.23 45.18 30.45
N SER A 495 -30.52 46.48 30.52
CA SER A 495 -31.44 47.18 29.60
C SER A 495 -30.81 48.38 28.88
N GLN A 496 -29.57 48.73 29.20
CA GLN A 496 -28.86 49.88 28.63
C GLN A 496 -27.80 49.42 27.63
N CYS A 497 -27.86 49.94 26.41
CA CYS A 497 -26.93 49.58 25.34
C CYS A 497 -26.58 50.75 24.40
N SER A 498 -25.51 50.59 23.62
CA SER A 498 -25.07 51.54 22.59
C SER A 498 -24.62 50.84 21.30
N ALA A 499 -24.65 51.55 20.17
CA ALA A 499 -24.21 51.00 18.87
C ALA A 499 -22.70 50.79 18.82
N SER A 500 -22.27 49.68 18.24
CA SER A 500 -20.88 49.27 18.19
C SER A 500 -20.01 50.18 17.30
N PRO A 501 -18.79 50.56 17.75
CA PRO A 501 -17.82 51.30 16.93
C PRO A 501 -17.03 50.40 15.96
N LEU A 502 -17.30 49.10 15.95
CA LEU A 502 -16.51 48.11 15.21
C LEU A 502 -16.78 48.21 13.69
N ALA A 503 -15.73 48.04 12.88
CA ALA A 503 -15.83 48.02 11.43
C ALA A 503 -16.09 46.59 10.93
N TYR A 504 -16.80 46.48 9.81
CA TYR A 504 -17.04 45.19 9.19
C TYR A 504 -15.77 44.67 8.52
N GLN A 505 -15.36 43.44 8.86
CA GLN A 505 -14.27 42.74 8.19
C GLN A 505 -14.82 41.57 7.37
N ASN A 506 -14.30 41.41 6.14
CA ASN A 506 -14.60 40.27 5.29
C ASN A 506 -13.89 39.03 5.82
N VAL A 507 -14.64 38.06 6.34
CA VAL A 507 -14.12 36.75 6.72
C VAL A 507 -14.50 35.73 5.66
N ARG A 508 -13.49 35.15 5.01
CA ARG A 508 -13.66 34.00 4.10
C ARG A 508 -13.29 32.74 4.86
N SER A 509 -14.21 31.80 4.96
CA SER A 509 -13.94 30.48 5.53
C SER A 509 -14.69 29.37 4.82
N HIS A 510 -14.20 28.16 5.00
CA HIS A 510 -14.57 26.96 4.26
C HIS A 510 -14.94 25.85 5.25
N GLY A 511 -15.90 24.99 4.88
CA GLY A 511 -16.35 23.87 5.72
C GLY A 511 -17.83 23.91 6.12
N TRP A 512 -18.71 24.48 5.29
CA TRP A 512 -20.16 24.38 5.47
C TRP A 512 -20.63 22.94 5.29
N GLN A 513 -21.61 22.51 6.07
CA GLN A 513 -22.14 21.14 6.11
C GLN A 513 -23.67 21.16 5.97
N LEU A 514 -24.30 20.00 5.75
CA LEU A 514 -25.77 19.88 5.70
C LEU A 514 -26.28 19.07 6.89
N ILE A 515 -27.39 19.50 7.47
CA ILE A 515 -28.01 18.89 8.65
C ILE A 515 -29.51 18.72 8.45
N GLY A 516 -30.09 17.65 8.97
CA GLY A 516 -31.54 17.41 8.97
C GLY A 516 -32.23 18.01 10.19
N GLU A 517 -33.56 17.92 10.22
CA GLU A 517 -34.41 18.44 11.30
C GLU A 517 -34.13 17.78 12.68
N THR A 518 -33.58 16.56 12.70
CA THR A 518 -33.21 15.79 13.90
C THR A 518 -31.76 16.00 14.38
N GLY A 519 -30.97 16.84 13.70
CA GLY A 519 -29.58 17.15 14.07
C GLY A 519 -28.51 16.19 13.54
N GLN A 520 -28.87 15.23 12.68
CA GLN A 520 -27.89 14.41 11.93
C GLN A 520 -27.12 15.30 10.93
N THR A 521 -25.79 15.20 10.95
CA THR A 521 -24.86 15.96 10.10
C THR A 521 -24.31 15.09 8.98
N VAL A 522 -24.26 15.62 7.75
CA VAL A 522 -23.59 14.98 6.61
C VAL A 522 -22.38 15.83 6.22
N MET A 523 -21.18 15.24 6.29
CA MET A 523 -19.94 15.81 5.79
C MET A 523 -19.74 15.44 4.31
N SER A 524 -20.17 16.29 3.38
CA SER A 524 -19.46 16.49 2.10
C SER A 524 -20.16 17.54 1.23
N VAL A 525 -19.85 18.81 1.50
CA VAL A 525 -20.06 19.86 0.50
C VAL A 525 -18.78 19.89 -0.33
N SER A 526 -18.80 19.22 -1.48
CA SER A 526 -17.65 19.20 -2.38
C SER A 526 -17.32 20.63 -2.82
N ARG A 527 -16.07 21.02 -2.63
CA ARG A 527 -15.54 22.35 -2.86
C ARG A 527 -14.96 22.37 -4.27
N THR A 528 -15.78 22.70 -5.26
CA THR A 528 -15.32 22.66 -6.66
C THR A 528 -14.66 23.97 -7.10
N THR A 529 -15.02 25.14 -6.54
CA THR A 529 -14.28 26.43 -6.73
C THR A 529 -14.62 27.47 -5.65
N PRO A 530 -13.71 28.38 -5.22
CA PRO A 530 -14.13 29.59 -4.52
C PRO A 530 -14.94 30.46 -5.51
N PRO A 531 -16.20 30.87 -5.24
CA PRO A 531 -16.83 30.99 -3.91
C PRO A 531 -18.23 30.34 -3.77
N LEU A 532 -18.54 29.20 -4.43
CA LEU A 532 -19.88 28.60 -4.34
C LEU A 532 -19.89 27.14 -3.86
N HIS A 533 -20.93 26.83 -3.07
CA HIS A 533 -21.24 25.51 -2.51
C HIS A 533 -22.62 25.07 -3.03
N SER A 534 -22.75 23.88 -3.61
CA SER A 534 -23.99 23.38 -4.23
C SER A 534 -24.30 21.95 -3.81
N VAL A 535 -25.57 21.62 -3.55
CA VAL A 535 -26.01 20.25 -3.21
C VAL A 535 -27.36 19.93 -3.86
N ARG A 536 -27.60 18.67 -4.23
CA ARG A 536 -28.85 18.17 -4.84
C ARG A 536 -29.90 17.80 -3.79
N HIS A 537 -31.14 18.26 -3.97
CA HIS A 537 -32.24 18.01 -3.03
C HIS A 537 -32.53 16.51 -2.80
N SER A 538 -32.49 15.69 -3.85
CA SER A 538 -32.74 14.24 -3.76
C SER A 538 -31.68 13.45 -2.97
N GLU A 539 -30.42 13.92 -2.90
CA GLU A 539 -29.34 13.29 -2.10
C GLU A 539 -29.45 13.62 -0.61
N VAL A 540 -30.11 14.75 -0.30
CA VAL A 540 -30.31 15.20 1.07
C VAL A 540 -31.65 14.71 1.62
N GLU A 541 -32.69 14.63 0.79
CA GLU A 541 -34.00 14.06 1.15
C GLU A 541 -33.90 12.62 1.65
N GLY A 542 -33.06 11.80 0.99
CA GLY A 542 -32.86 10.38 1.34
C GLY A 542 -32.10 10.14 2.65
N ASN A 543 -31.31 11.12 3.13
CA ASN A 543 -30.48 10.98 4.33
C ASN A 543 -30.97 11.85 5.51
N LEU A 544 -31.61 12.98 5.27
CA LEU A 544 -31.98 13.97 6.29
C LEU A 544 -33.48 14.34 6.29
N GLY A 545 -34.27 13.81 5.35
CA GLY A 545 -35.71 14.09 5.17
C GLY A 545 -35.99 15.29 4.24
N SER A 546 -37.28 15.58 3.98
CA SER A 546 -37.70 16.68 3.10
C SER A 546 -37.36 18.09 3.63
N THR A 547 -36.95 18.18 4.90
CA THR A 547 -36.58 19.39 5.63
C THR A 547 -35.14 19.30 6.15
N TYR A 548 -34.22 20.03 5.50
CA TYR A 548 -32.79 20.07 5.85
C TYR A 548 -32.20 21.49 5.74
N TYR A 549 -31.06 21.72 6.40
CA TYR A 549 -30.46 23.03 6.65
C TYR A 549 -28.94 23.01 6.43
N TRP A 550 -28.35 24.15 6.06
CA TRP A 550 -26.91 24.32 5.96
C TRP A 550 -26.30 24.77 7.30
N SER A 551 -25.31 24.04 7.80
CA SER A 551 -24.55 24.34 9.02
C SER A 551 -23.22 25.02 8.69
N ALA A 552 -22.87 26.07 9.42
CA ALA A 552 -21.67 26.87 9.21
C ALA A 552 -20.41 26.24 9.84
N PRO A 553 -19.21 26.36 9.23
CA PRO A 553 -17.97 25.83 9.80
C PRO A 553 -17.62 26.47 11.15
N GLY A 554 -16.79 25.78 11.95
CA GLY A 554 -16.43 26.16 13.32
C GLY A 554 -15.96 27.60 13.55
N VAL A 555 -15.43 28.28 12.53
CA VAL A 555 -15.02 29.70 12.63
C VAL A 555 -16.19 30.68 12.66
N PHE A 556 -17.37 30.25 12.20
CA PHE A 556 -18.64 30.99 12.31
C PHE A 556 -19.40 30.61 13.60
N LEU A 557 -18.99 29.53 14.28
CA LEU A 557 -19.59 29.04 15.53
C LEU A 557 -18.91 29.71 16.75
N GLY A 558 -19.70 30.16 17.71
CA GLY A 558 -19.29 30.94 18.88
C GLY A 558 -20.08 32.24 19.03
N ASN A 559 -19.73 33.10 20.01
CA ASN A 559 -20.46 34.35 20.33
C ASN A 559 -20.36 35.47 19.26
N LYS A 560 -20.09 35.14 17.98
CA LYS A 560 -19.78 36.09 16.91
C LYS A 560 -20.85 36.26 15.83
N VAL A 561 -22.02 35.65 15.98
CA VAL A 561 -23.17 35.94 15.11
C VAL A 561 -24.27 36.58 15.96
N ARG A 562 -24.37 37.91 15.89
CA ARG A 562 -25.47 38.67 16.48
C ARG A 562 -26.11 39.57 15.41
N HIS A 563 -27.41 39.31 15.19
CA HIS A 563 -28.47 40.18 14.66
C HIS A 563 -28.75 40.28 13.13
N TRP A 564 -29.87 39.67 12.72
CA TRP A 564 -31.13 40.21 12.13
C TRP A 564 -31.17 41.34 11.09
N ASP A 565 -30.06 41.73 10.46
CA ASP A 565 -30.13 42.56 9.23
C ASP A 565 -29.12 42.09 8.18
N CYS A 566 -29.06 40.77 7.99
CA CYS A 566 -28.48 40.20 6.79
C CYS A 566 -29.53 40.29 5.68
N CYS A 567 -29.47 41.33 4.84
CA CYS A 567 -30.19 41.30 3.58
C CYS A 567 -29.60 40.18 2.71
N THR A 568 -30.15 38.98 2.86
CA THR A 568 -29.99 37.89 1.90
C THR A 568 -30.85 38.25 0.70
N HIS A 569 -30.25 38.79 -0.35
CA HIS A 569 -30.90 38.79 -1.66
C HIS A 569 -30.93 37.36 -2.17
N THR A 570 -32.03 36.66 -1.93
CA THR A 570 -32.33 35.34 -2.50
C THR A 570 -33.24 35.53 -3.71
N HIS A 571 -32.73 35.24 -4.90
CA HIS A 571 -33.55 35.17 -6.12
C HIS A 571 -33.90 33.69 -6.36
N THR A 572 -35.20 33.37 -6.30
CA THR A 572 -35.73 32.03 -6.57
C THR A 572 -36.50 32.06 -7.88
N HIS A 573 -36.09 31.25 -8.85
CA HIS A 573 -36.82 31.03 -10.10
C HIS A 573 -37.30 29.58 -10.15
N THR A 574 -38.58 29.38 -10.48
CA THR A 574 -39.22 28.07 -10.61
C THR A 574 -39.52 27.78 -12.07
N HIS A 575 -39.09 26.61 -12.57
CA HIS A 575 -39.61 26.01 -13.79
C HIS A 575 -40.06 24.58 -13.48
N THR A 576 -41.17 24.17 -14.08
CA THR A 576 -41.90 22.95 -13.75
C THR A 576 -41.21 21.68 -14.25
N HIS A 577 -41.04 20.72 -13.33
CA HIS A 577 -40.58 19.33 -13.46
C HIS A 577 -39.11 19.16 -13.93
N THR A 578 -38.11 18.72 -13.15
CA THR A 578 -38.08 17.82 -11.97
C THR A 578 -36.82 18.00 -11.07
N HIS A 579 -36.15 19.16 -11.03
CA HIS A 579 -35.10 19.44 -10.01
C HIS A 579 -35.10 20.87 -9.49
N THR A 580 -35.06 21.01 -8.16
CA THR A 580 -34.95 22.26 -7.40
C THR A 580 -33.48 22.64 -7.18
N HIS A 581 -33.06 23.83 -7.61
CA HIS A 581 -31.77 24.43 -7.24
C HIS A 581 -32.00 25.76 -6.50
N THR A 582 -31.50 25.85 -5.27
CA THR A 582 -31.48 27.04 -4.42
C THR A 582 -30.10 27.67 -4.43
N HIS A 583 -29.98 28.94 -4.82
CA HIS A 583 -28.74 29.71 -4.68
C HIS A 583 -28.80 30.60 -3.43
N THR A 584 -27.83 30.43 -2.53
CA THR A 584 -27.71 31.20 -1.29
C THR A 584 -26.38 31.96 -1.29
N HIS A 585 -26.40 33.28 -1.49
CA HIS A 585 -25.24 34.14 -1.23
C HIS A 585 -25.34 34.70 0.20
N CYS A 586 -24.43 34.30 1.07
CA CYS A 586 -24.37 34.76 2.46
C CYS A 586 -23.12 35.63 2.68
N GLN A 587 -23.29 36.95 2.63
CA GLN A 587 -22.25 37.88 3.10
C GLN A 587 -22.43 38.11 4.59
N VAL A 588 -21.63 37.43 5.41
CA VAL A 588 -21.62 37.63 6.87
C VAL A 588 -20.45 38.54 7.21
N PHE A 589 -20.75 39.70 7.76
CA PHE A 589 -19.74 40.61 8.27
C PHE A 589 -19.47 40.31 9.74
N THR A 590 -18.19 40.17 10.12
CA THR A 590 -17.82 40.01 11.53
C THR A 590 -17.08 41.25 12.03
N CYS A 591 -17.34 41.64 13.27
CA CYS A 591 -16.60 42.69 13.96
C CYS A 591 -15.35 42.12 14.64
N SER A 592 -14.17 42.67 14.35
CA SER A 592 -12.92 42.36 15.07
C SER A 592 -12.55 43.49 16.03
N SER A 593 -12.20 43.14 17.28
CA SER A 593 -11.60 44.07 18.23
C SER A 593 -10.08 44.12 18.04
N TRP A 594 -9.55 45.33 17.87
CA TRP A 594 -8.11 45.56 18.00
C TRP A 594 -7.70 45.36 19.46
N LYS A 595 -6.91 44.32 19.75
CA LYS A 595 -6.15 44.26 21.01
C LYS A 595 -4.96 45.21 20.89
N ALA A 596 -5.04 46.35 21.56
CA ALA A 596 -3.91 47.24 21.77
C ALA A 596 -2.87 46.55 22.69
N GLY A 597 -1.68 46.33 22.16
CA GLY A 597 -0.52 45.86 22.92
C GLY A 597 0.78 46.48 22.40
N ARG A 598 1.18 47.59 23.02
CA ARG A 598 2.47 48.31 22.99
C ARG A 598 2.96 48.98 21.70
N SER A 599 2.84 50.32 21.72
CA SER A 599 3.80 51.34 21.27
C SER A 599 4.73 51.03 20.08
N SER A 600 4.39 51.57 18.90
CA SER A 600 5.31 52.45 18.15
C SER A 600 4.55 53.17 17.05
N SER A 601 4.85 54.46 16.89
CA SER A 601 4.25 55.44 15.99
C SER A 601 4.66 55.22 14.53
N TYR A 602 3.71 54.89 13.64
CA TYR A 602 3.78 55.22 12.21
C TYR A 602 2.36 55.34 11.61
N HIS A 603 2.11 56.45 10.92
CA HIS A 603 0.89 56.75 10.16
C HIS A 603 0.63 55.70 9.06
N THR A 604 -0.61 55.22 8.92
CA THR A 604 -1.09 54.64 7.64
C THR A 604 -2.59 54.86 7.41
N HIS A 605 -2.87 55.56 6.31
CA HIS A 605 -4.09 55.72 5.51
C HIS A 605 -5.38 54.99 5.89
N ILE A 606 -6.42 55.79 6.14
CA ILE A 606 -7.84 55.41 6.05
C ILE A 606 -8.22 55.36 4.56
N SER A 607 -8.46 54.17 4.03
CA SER A 607 -9.11 53.99 2.73
C SER A 607 -10.60 54.36 2.86
N ARG A 608 -11.05 55.38 2.13
CA ARG A 608 -12.48 55.74 2.00
C ARG A 608 -13.24 54.55 1.40
N GLY A 609 -13.88 53.72 2.24
CA GLY A 609 -14.71 52.60 1.77
C GLY A 609 -15.22 51.58 2.80
N GLU A 610 -14.84 51.61 4.08
CA GLU A 610 -15.28 50.60 5.06
C GLU A 610 -16.60 50.96 5.79
N LYS A 611 -17.59 50.05 5.74
CA LYS A 611 -18.89 50.20 6.43
C LYS A 611 -18.75 49.88 7.94
N ARG A 612 -19.39 50.67 8.81
CA ARG A 612 -19.44 50.46 10.27
C ARG A 612 -20.58 49.52 10.67
N ALA A 613 -20.36 48.67 11.69
CA ALA A 613 -21.32 47.69 12.18
C ALA A 613 -22.34 48.26 13.18
N SER A 614 -23.13 49.24 12.74
CA SER A 614 -24.06 49.99 13.60
C SER A 614 -25.22 49.16 14.18
N ALA A 615 -25.48 47.95 13.65
CA ALA A 615 -26.54 47.03 14.10
C ALA A 615 -26.17 46.13 15.29
N VAL A 616 -24.97 46.27 15.87
CA VAL A 616 -24.56 45.48 17.05
C VAL A 616 -24.62 46.34 18.31
N GLU A 617 -25.35 45.89 19.32
CA GLU A 617 -25.44 46.51 20.65
C GLU A 617 -24.29 46.10 21.59
N ILE A 618 -23.81 47.05 22.41
CA ILE A 618 -22.87 46.82 23.53
C ILE A 618 -23.57 47.19 24.84
N CYS A 619 -23.63 46.23 25.78
CA CYS A 619 -24.37 46.32 27.04
C CYS A 619 -23.47 46.58 28.26
N ALA A 620 -24.02 47.21 29.31
CA ALA A 620 -23.35 47.38 30.60
C ALA A 620 -23.71 46.25 31.58
N CYS A 621 -22.75 45.38 31.95
CA CYS A 621 -23.00 44.14 32.69
C CYS A 621 -22.83 44.23 34.22
N PRO A 622 -23.68 43.56 35.02
CA PRO A 622 -23.53 43.47 36.49
C PRO A 622 -22.34 42.61 36.94
N PRO A 623 -21.89 42.72 38.21
CA PRO A 623 -20.81 41.91 38.79
C PRO A 623 -21.06 40.40 38.67
N GLY A 624 -20.03 39.64 38.29
CA GLY A 624 -20.11 38.19 38.07
C GLY A 624 -20.37 37.79 36.61
N TYR A 625 -20.80 38.73 35.76
CA TYR A 625 -21.06 38.52 34.33
C TYR A 625 -20.01 39.23 33.46
N ALA A 626 -19.71 38.67 32.28
CA ALA A 626 -18.72 39.15 31.33
C ALA A 626 -19.24 39.05 29.88
N GLY A 627 -18.70 39.84 28.95
CA GLY A 627 -19.07 39.80 27.53
C GLY A 627 -19.81 41.04 27.02
N SER A 628 -20.03 41.13 25.71
CA SER A 628 -20.57 42.32 25.02
C SER A 628 -22.08 42.52 25.19
N SER A 629 -22.81 41.44 25.50
CA SER A 629 -24.21 41.45 25.96
C SER A 629 -24.39 40.60 27.23
N CYS A 630 -23.35 40.55 28.08
CA CYS A 630 -23.38 39.84 29.37
C CYS A 630 -23.54 38.31 29.28
N GLU A 631 -23.04 37.72 28.19
CA GLU A 631 -23.22 36.29 27.87
C GLU A 631 -22.30 35.29 28.60
N GLY A 632 -21.29 35.76 29.34
CA GLY A 632 -20.31 34.92 30.06
C GLY A 632 -20.30 35.16 31.56
N CYS A 633 -19.64 34.28 32.32
CA CYS A 633 -19.33 34.48 33.74
C CYS A 633 -17.87 34.93 33.90
N VAL A 634 -17.58 35.75 34.90
CA VAL A 634 -16.20 36.14 35.25
C VAL A 634 -15.43 34.92 35.81
N ALA A 635 -14.10 34.91 35.71
CA ALA A 635 -13.26 33.82 36.21
C ALA A 635 -13.55 33.49 37.69
N GLY A 636 -13.73 32.20 38.01
CA GLY A 636 -14.12 31.72 39.34
C GLY A 636 -15.63 31.46 39.52
N PHE A 637 -16.44 31.76 38.51
CA PHE A 637 -17.88 31.52 38.48
C PHE A 637 -18.28 30.62 37.31
N ARG A 638 -19.24 29.72 37.55
CA ARG A 638 -19.86 28.80 36.58
C ARG A 638 -21.32 29.18 36.35
N ARG A 639 -21.86 28.82 35.20
CA ARG A 639 -23.27 29.04 34.87
C ARG A 639 -24.13 27.93 35.45
N VAL A 640 -25.15 28.27 36.25
CA VAL A 640 -26.08 27.31 36.84
C VAL A 640 -27.28 27.10 35.90
N ASN A 641 -27.77 25.86 35.77
CA ASN A 641 -28.94 25.46 34.97
C ASN A 641 -28.83 25.64 33.45
N GLY A 642 -27.65 25.94 32.90
CA GLY A 642 -27.41 25.96 31.45
C GLY A 642 -28.22 27.00 30.65
N ALA A 643 -29.04 27.83 31.29
CA ALA A 643 -29.86 28.84 30.64
C ALA A 643 -29.00 30.03 30.19
N LEU A 644 -28.99 30.32 28.88
CA LEU A 644 -28.19 31.40 28.30
C LEU A 644 -28.84 32.78 28.51
N TYR A 645 -30.17 32.86 28.46
CA TYR A 645 -30.97 34.05 28.71
C TYR A 645 -31.46 34.04 30.17
N GLY A 646 -31.14 35.09 30.95
CA GLY A 646 -31.49 35.16 32.38
C GLY A 646 -30.77 34.17 33.30
N GLY A 647 -29.73 33.47 32.83
CA GLY A 647 -29.00 32.47 33.63
C GLY A 647 -28.11 33.08 34.72
N VAL A 648 -27.93 32.33 35.81
CA VAL A 648 -27.22 32.78 37.02
C VAL A 648 -25.78 32.27 37.05
N CYS A 649 -24.80 33.15 37.32
CA CYS A 649 -23.40 32.77 37.56
C CYS A 649 -23.13 32.53 39.06
N GLU A 650 -22.69 31.34 39.46
CA GLU A 650 -22.39 30.91 40.85
C GLU A 650 -20.92 30.51 40.99
N ALA A 651 -20.33 30.63 42.19
CA ALA A 651 -18.93 30.27 42.45
C ALA A 651 -18.61 28.77 42.25
N CYS A 652 -17.37 28.47 41.86
CA CYS A 652 -16.84 27.11 41.72
C CYS A 652 -16.75 26.35 43.07
N ARG A 653 -17.02 25.04 43.08
CA ARG A 653 -17.00 24.18 44.27
C ARG A 653 -15.86 23.16 44.22
N CYS A 654 -14.65 23.62 44.51
CA CYS A 654 -13.41 22.83 44.44
C CYS A 654 -12.83 22.48 45.80
N HIS A 655 -13.66 22.46 46.84
CA HIS A 655 -13.27 22.20 48.23
C HIS A 655 -12.04 23.03 48.68
N GLY A 656 -11.85 24.26 48.19
CA GLY A 656 -10.69 25.08 48.54
C GLY A 656 -9.34 24.69 47.91
N HIS A 657 -9.33 23.64 47.07
CA HIS A 657 -8.14 23.12 46.39
C HIS A 657 -7.99 23.65 44.95
N SER A 658 -8.91 24.47 44.45
CA SER A 658 -8.75 25.22 43.20
C SER A 658 -9.67 26.44 43.16
N VAL A 659 -9.22 27.50 42.50
CA VAL A 659 -9.99 28.74 42.26
C VAL A 659 -10.59 28.79 40.84
N HIS A 660 -10.34 27.78 40.01
CA HIS A 660 -10.78 27.73 38.62
C HIS A 660 -11.58 26.45 38.35
N CYS A 661 -12.74 26.60 37.73
CA CYS A 661 -13.55 25.47 37.29
C CYS A 661 -14.12 25.68 35.89
N HIS A 662 -14.43 24.58 35.23
CA HIS A 662 -14.99 24.54 33.90
C HIS A 662 -16.40 25.18 33.89
N GLN A 663 -16.64 26.08 32.93
CA GLN A 663 -17.77 27.02 32.92
C GLN A 663 -19.17 26.37 32.88
N VAL A 664 -19.25 25.11 32.42
CA VAL A 664 -20.50 24.36 32.26
C VAL A 664 -20.57 23.15 33.20
N THR A 665 -19.50 22.37 33.28
CA THR A 665 -19.47 21.11 34.07
C THR A 665 -19.15 21.34 35.54
N GLY A 666 -18.60 22.50 35.91
CA GLY A 666 -18.19 22.81 37.28
C GLY A 666 -16.96 22.02 37.76
N GLN A 667 -16.29 21.28 36.88
CA GLN A 667 -15.09 20.52 37.21
C GLN A 667 -13.89 21.44 37.47
N CYS A 668 -13.14 21.16 38.52
CA CYS A 668 -12.04 21.97 38.99
C CYS A 668 -10.79 21.74 38.14
N LEU A 669 -10.12 22.84 37.80
CA LEU A 669 -8.89 22.83 37.00
C LEU A 669 -7.71 23.06 37.96
N ASP A 670 -6.61 22.32 37.78
CA ASP A 670 -5.36 22.47 38.54
C ASP A 670 -5.51 22.32 40.08
N CYS A 671 -5.86 21.11 40.54
CA CYS A 671 -6.01 20.81 41.97
C CYS A 671 -4.70 20.99 42.78
N SER A 672 -4.76 21.77 43.85
CA SER A 672 -3.66 22.05 44.79
C SER A 672 -3.74 21.17 46.05
N HIS A 673 -2.76 21.29 46.94
CA HIS A 673 -2.65 20.51 48.20
C HIS A 673 -2.64 18.97 48.01
N ARG A 674 -2.03 18.52 46.91
CA ARG A 674 -1.83 17.10 46.59
C ARG A 674 -3.15 16.31 46.45
N THR A 675 -4.17 16.99 45.94
CA THR A 675 -5.50 16.44 45.66
C THR A 675 -5.70 16.19 44.15
N ALA A 676 -6.68 15.37 43.80
CA ALA A 676 -7.00 14.89 42.47
C ALA A 676 -8.51 14.62 42.33
N GLY A 677 -8.97 14.43 41.09
CA GLY A 677 -10.37 14.17 40.76
C GLY A 677 -11.14 15.41 40.29
N PRO A 678 -12.37 15.24 39.76
CA PRO A 678 -13.14 16.28 39.05
C PRO A 678 -13.51 17.49 39.93
N TYR A 679 -13.48 17.34 41.25
CA TYR A 679 -13.73 18.43 42.21
C TYR A 679 -12.59 18.59 43.22
N CYS A 680 -11.41 18.02 42.93
CA CYS A 680 -10.27 17.98 43.86
C CYS A 680 -10.59 17.31 45.21
N GLY A 681 -11.48 16.31 45.21
CA GLY A 681 -11.98 15.63 46.41
C GLY A 681 -11.31 14.30 46.75
N ALA A 682 -10.26 13.90 46.04
CA ALA A 682 -9.46 12.70 46.32
C ALA A 682 -7.97 13.06 46.50
N CYS A 683 -7.18 12.22 47.16
CA CYS A 683 -5.72 12.43 47.27
C CYS A 683 -4.97 11.90 46.04
N LEU A 684 -3.84 12.51 45.71
CA LEU A 684 -2.94 12.00 44.66
C LEU A 684 -2.38 10.61 45.03
N PRO A 685 -2.03 9.77 44.03
CA PRO A 685 -1.37 8.48 44.27
C PRO A 685 -0.12 8.63 45.16
N GLY A 686 -0.01 7.80 46.20
CA GLY A 686 1.04 7.89 47.23
C GLY A 686 0.67 8.72 48.47
N TYR A 687 -0.54 9.29 48.51
CA TYR A 687 -1.09 10.03 49.64
C TYR A 687 -2.46 9.46 50.05
N TYR A 688 -2.75 9.48 51.35
CA TYR A 688 -4.02 9.05 51.93
C TYR A 688 -4.59 10.14 52.83
N GLY A 689 -5.92 10.19 52.98
CA GLY A 689 -6.60 11.21 53.79
C GLY A 689 -7.97 11.60 53.22
N ASN A 690 -8.53 12.70 53.70
CA ASN A 690 -9.85 13.19 53.29
C ASN A 690 -9.75 14.58 52.64
N ALA A 691 -9.62 14.60 51.32
CA ALA A 691 -9.49 15.79 50.47
C ALA A 691 -10.76 16.67 50.33
N THR A 692 -11.77 16.46 51.19
CA THR A 692 -13.03 17.24 51.12
C THR A 692 -13.14 18.35 52.15
N HIS A 693 -12.20 18.42 53.11
CA HIS A 693 -12.19 19.42 54.19
C HIS A 693 -11.66 20.80 53.73
N GLY A 694 -10.81 20.82 52.71
CA GLY A 694 -10.31 22.04 52.07
C GLY A 694 -9.10 22.68 52.75
N SER A 695 -8.30 21.87 53.45
CA SER A 695 -7.07 22.31 54.11
C SER A 695 -5.83 21.78 53.39
N ALA A 696 -4.67 22.41 53.58
CA ALA A 696 -3.43 21.98 52.93
C ALA A 696 -2.92 20.59 53.43
N ASP A 697 -3.42 20.12 54.57
CA ASP A 697 -2.94 18.89 55.24
C ASP A 697 -3.87 17.68 55.03
N ASP A 698 -4.88 17.82 54.17
CA ASP A 698 -5.92 16.81 53.96
C ASP A 698 -5.41 15.48 53.35
N CYS A 699 -4.22 15.51 52.71
CA CYS A 699 -3.58 14.36 52.07
C CYS A 699 -2.15 14.15 52.60
N GLN A 700 -1.93 13.05 53.31
CA GLN A 700 -0.67 12.69 53.97
C GLN A 700 0.06 11.54 53.25
N PRO A 701 1.39 11.51 53.25
CA PRO A 701 2.17 10.50 52.50
C PRO A 701 2.11 9.10 53.12
N CYS A 702 2.11 8.07 52.28
CA CYS A 702 2.17 6.66 52.69
C CYS A 702 3.50 6.26 53.36
N ALA A 703 3.44 5.41 54.39
CA ALA A 703 4.61 4.84 55.09
C ALA A 703 4.56 3.29 55.10
N CYS A 704 5.25 2.66 54.14
CA CYS A 704 5.15 1.23 53.84
C CYS A 704 6.53 0.54 53.70
N PRO A 705 7.23 0.16 54.78
CA PRO A 705 6.88 0.24 56.20
C PRO A 705 7.27 1.54 56.91
N LEU A 706 8.19 2.33 56.36
CA LEU A 706 8.65 3.60 56.95
C LEU A 706 8.35 4.77 56.00
N SER A 707 8.32 6.00 56.54
CA SER A 707 8.12 7.24 55.76
C SER A 707 9.40 7.72 55.05
N LEU A 708 10.51 6.99 55.20
CA LEU A 708 11.77 7.25 54.53
C LEU A 708 11.70 6.70 53.09
N PRO A 709 12.08 7.48 52.05
CA PRO A 709 12.09 7.01 50.67
C PRO A 709 12.88 5.72 50.43
N SER A 710 13.92 5.46 51.23
CA SER A 710 14.74 4.24 51.17
C SER A 710 14.03 2.97 51.66
N ASN A 711 12.95 3.11 52.40
CA ASN A 711 12.23 2.02 53.09
C ASN A 711 10.71 2.13 52.84
N ASN A 712 10.32 2.71 51.71
CA ASN A 712 8.94 2.76 51.26
C ASN A 712 8.76 1.88 50.01
N PHE A 713 8.29 0.67 50.23
CA PHE A 713 8.19 -0.41 49.25
C PHE A 713 6.75 -0.61 48.74
N SER A 714 5.86 0.40 48.84
CA SER A 714 4.54 0.41 48.18
C SER A 714 4.18 1.81 47.68
N PRO A 715 3.72 1.98 46.42
CA PRO A 715 3.33 3.27 45.88
C PRO A 715 1.93 3.72 46.33
N THR A 716 1.12 2.84 46.92
CA THR A 716 -0.22 3.15 47.41
C THR A 716 -0.50 2.57 48.79
N CYS A 717 -1.42 3.22 49.50
CA CYS A 717 -1.86 2.83 50.83
C CYS A 717 -3.27 3.37 51.11
N HIS A 718 -3.98 2.73 52.04
CA HIS A 718 -5.28 3.19 52.53
C HIS A 718 -5.44 2.86 54.01
N LEU A 719 -6.36 3.55 54.70
CA LEU A 719 -6.70 3.23 56.07
C LEU A 719 -7.69 2.05 56.11
N SER A 720 -7.42 1.07 56.96
CA SER A 720 -8.36 0.01 57.33
C SER A 720 -9.50 0.59 58.19
N ASN A 721 -10.62 -0.13 58.31
CA ASN A 721 -11.74 0.22 59.20
C ASN A 721 -11.31 0.33 60.69
N ALA A 722 -10.17 -0.24 61.06
CA ALA A 722 -9.56 -0.13 62.39
C ALA A 722 -8.61 1.08 62.54
N GLY A 723 -8.46 1.93 61.51
CA GLY A 723 -7.56 3.09 61.51
C GLY A 723 -6.09 2.77 61.20
N GLU A 724 -5.77 1.53 60.81
CA GLU A 724 -4.41 1.12 60.48
C GLU A 724 -4.07 1.36 58.99
N LEU A 725 -2.89 1.93 58.71
CA LEU A 725 -2.39 2.13 57.36
C LEU A 725 -2.01 0.77 56.73
N LEU A 726 -2.72 0.40 55.68
CA LEU A 726 -2.53 -0.83 54.90
C LEU A 726 -1.95 -0.48 53.52
N CYS A 727 -0.93 -1.21 53.10
CA CYS A 727 -0.25 -1.03 51.83
C CYS A 727 -0.71 -2.13 50.88
N ASP A 728 -1.28 -1.74 49.75
CA ASP A 728 -2.00 -2.63 48.83
C ASP A 728 -1.12 -3.15 47.67
N ARG A 729 0.04 -2.53 47.42
CA ARG A 729 0.96 -2.89 46.32
C ARG A 729 2.42 -2.96 46.74
N CYS A 730 2.79 -4.01 47.48
CA CYS A 730 4.19 -4.26 47.83
C CYS A 730 5.07 -4.51 46.60
N GLN A 731 6.26 -3.90 46.58
CA GLN A 731 7.30 -4.14 45.58
C GLN A 731 7.74 -5.61 45.59
N THR A 732 8.25 -6.09 44.46
CA THR A 732 8.72 -7.46 44.27
C THR A 732 9.76 -7.84 45.32
N GLY A 733 9.57 -8.97 45.99
CA GLY A 733 10.42 -9.43 47.10
C GLY A 733 9.93 -9.01 48.50
N TYR A 734 8.87 -8.21 48.61
CA TYR A 734 8.30 -7.73 49.87
C TYR A 734 6.86 -8.21 50.07
N THR A 735 6.45 -8.44 51.32
CA THR A 735 5.12 -8.96 51.68
C THR A 735 4.67 -8.46 53.06
N GLY A 736 3.39 -8.68 53.38
CA GLY A 736 2.74 -8.24 54.62
C GLY A 736 1.99 -6.91 54.50
N PRO A 737 1.18 -6.53 55.51
CA PRO A 737 0.25 -5.40 55.45
C PRO A 737 0.91 -4.03 55.30
N ARG A 738 2.22 -3.94 55.58
CA ARG A 738 3.04 -2.75 55.37
C ARG A 738 4.31 -3.03 54.55
N CYS A 739 4.34 -4.14 53.81
CA CYS A 739 5.52 -4.55 53.03
C CYS A 739 6.80 -4.69 53.88
N GLY A 740 6.66 -5.01 55.17
CA GLY A 740 7.73 -5.09 56.16
C GLY A 740 8.36 -6.47 56.34
N ARG A 741 8.08 -7.41 55.43
CA ARG A 741 8.64 -8.78 55.43
C ARG A 741 9.10 -9.16 54.03
N CYS A 742 10.05 -10.08 53.91
CA CYS A 742 10.48 -10.59 52.61
C CYS A 742 9.55 -11.70 52.10
N ALA A 743 9.29 -11.70 50.80
CA ALA A 743 8.52 -12.71 50.10
C ALA A 743 9.32 -14.03 49.96
N ASN A 744 8.65 -15.13 49.62
CA ASN A 744 9.29 -16.44 49.44
C ASN A 744 10.40 -16.36 48.38
N GLY A 745 11.61 -16.85 48.69
CA GLY A 745 12.79 -16.70 47.81
C GLY A 745 13.68 -15.48 48.11
N TYR A 746 13.31 -14.64 49.07
CA TYR A 746 14.05 -13.43 49.46
C TYR A 746 14.32 -13.41 50.97
N PHE A 747 15.43 -12.81 51.39
CA PHE A 747 15.84 -12.67 52.78
C PHE A 747 16.27 -11.24 53.13
N GLY A 748 16.09 -10.83 54.40
CA GLY A 748 16.52 -9.52 54.87
C GLY A 748 15.61 -8.89 55.94
N HIS A 749 15.89 -7.64 56.29
CA HIS A 749 15.21 -6.89 57.36
C HIS A 749 14.68 -5.52 56.89
N PRO A 750 13.57 -5.48 56.11
CA PRO A 750 13.07 -4.26 55.47
C PRO A 750 12.43 -3.24 56.44
N SER A 751 12.13 -3.65 57.68
CA SER A 751 11.54 -2.79 58.72
C SER A 751 12.57 -1.96 59.52
N ARG A 752 13.86 -2.05 59.19
CA ARG A 752 14.92 -1.22 59.81
C ARG A 752 15.40 -0.16 58.82
N PRO A 753 15.74 1.07 59.25
CA PRO A 753 16.27 2.12 58.37
C PRO A 753 17.47 1.61 57.55
N GLY A 754 17.39 1.69 56.22
CA GLY A 754 18.41 1.19 55.29
C GLY A 754 18.33 -0.31 54.96
N GLY A 755 17.44 -1.07 55.62
CA GLY A 755 17.23 -2.49 55.34
C GLY A 755 16.36 -2.73 54.12
N SER A 756 16.66 -3.79 53.36
CA SER A 756 15.93 -4.22 52.16
C SER A 756 15.87 -5.75 52.09
N CYS A 757 14.99 -6.29 51.25
CA CYS A 757 14.94 -7.71 50.93
C CYS A 757 15.85 -8.00 49.72
N GLN A 758 16.70 -9.01 49.85
CA GLN A 758 17.61 -9.48 48.80
C GLN A 758 17.24 -10.91 48.38
N PRO A 759 17.41 -11.29 47.11
CA PRO A 759 17.16 -12.65 46.67
C PRO A 759 18.13 -13.64 47.34
N CYS A 760 17.64 -14.82 47.70
CA CYS A 760 18.47 -15.89 48.27
C CYS A 760 19.48 -16.40 47.23
N GLN A 761 20.74 -16.59 47.64
CA GLN A 761 21.85 -16.98 46.75
C GLN A 761 21.89 -18.50 46.51
N CYS A 762 20.88 -19.00 45.80
CA CYS A 762 20.65 -20.42 45.54
C CYS A 762 20.72 -20.77 44.05
N HIS A 763 21.53 -20.02 43.29
CA HIS A 763 21.72 -20.14 41.84
C HIS A 763 20.41 -20.11 41.02
N ASP A 764 19.36 -19.49 41.56
CA ASP A 764 17.96 -19.50 41.07
C ASP A 764 17.34 -20.89 40.85
N ASN A 765 17.90 -21.91 41.51
CA ASN A 765 17.46 -23.30 41.44
C ASN A 765 16.54 -23.68 42.61
N LEU A 766 15.89 -22.70 43.24
CA LEU A 766 14.89 -22.95 44.28
C LEU A 766 13.53 -23.34 43.70
N ASP A 767 12.82 -24.21 44.42
CA ASP A 767 11.42 -24.49 44.18
C ASP A 767 10.53 -23.47 44.91
N LEU A 768 10.09 -22.44 44.18
CA LEU A 768 9.25 -21.36 44.72
C LEU A 768 7.77 -21.73 44.85
N ALA A 769 7.35 -22.90 44.36
CA ALA A 769 5.96 -23.36 44.45
C ALA A 769 5.55 -23.70 45.90
N LEU A 770 6.53 -23.98 46.77
CA LEU A 770 6.33 -24.27 48.18
C LEU A 770 6.84 -23.11 49.06
N PRO A 771 6.11 -22.72 50.12
CA PRO A 771 6.56 -21.67 51.03
C PRO A 771 7.82 -22.08 51.81
N ARG A 772 8.69 -21.09 52.11
CA ARG A 772 10.00 -21.26 52.77
C ARG A 772 11.04 -22.03 51.93
N SER A 773 11.12 -21.73 50.63
CA SER A 773 12.13 -22.32 49.73
C SER A 773 13.56 -21.97 50.14
N CYS A 774 13.75 -20.78 50.72
CA CYS A 774 14.94 -20.39 51.47
C CYS A 774 14.55 -19.72 52.79
N ASP A 775 15.50 -19.61 53.71
CA ASP A 775 15.25 -18.94 54.98
C ASP A 775 15.12 -17.40 54.79
N PRO A 776 14.02 -16.77 55.23
CA PRO A 776 13.72 -15.37 54.98
C PRO A 776 14.58 -14.38 55.79
N ILE A 777 15.47 -14.87 56.66
CA ILE A 777 16.39 -14.04 57.44
C ILE A 777 17.84 -14.35 57.08
N THR A 778 18.21 -15.62 56.97
CA THR A 778 19.60 -16.03 56.71
C THR A 778 19.93 -16.23 55.24
N GLY A 779 18.92 -16.41 54.37
CA GLY A 779 19.11 -16.64 52.94
C GLY A 779 19.49 -18.08 52.55
N GLN A 780 19.56 -19.00 53.52
CA GLN A 780 19.94 -20.40 53.30
C GLN A 780 18.92 -21.14 52.41
N CYS A 781 19.41 -21.90 51.45
CA CYS A 781 18.59 -22.67 50.49
C CYS A 781 18.05 -23.94 51.17
N LEU A 782 16.72 -24.10 51.19
CA LEU A 782 16.07 -25.22 51.89
C LEU A 782 15.41 -26.20 50.92
N ARG A 783 15.05 -25.78 49.71
CA ARG A 783 14.32 -26.58 48.71
C ARG A 783 14.77 -26.26 47.29
N CYS A 784 15.63 -27.10 46.72
CA CYS A 784 16.04 -27.03 45.32
C CYS A 784 14.94 -27.61 44.40
N ARG A 785 14.92 -27.14 43.15
CA ARG A 785 14.05 -27.62 42.08
C ARG A 785 14.41 -29.08 41.75
N GLN A 786 13.42 -29.87 41.34
CA GLN A 786 13.61 -31.26 40.93
C GLN A 786 14.71 -31.38 39.86
N GLY A 787 15.65 -32.30 40.06
CA GLY A 787 16.84 -32.46 39.21
C GLY A 787 18.09 -31.72 39.72
N TYR A 788 17.96 -30.84 40.72
CA TYR A 788 19.04 -30.03 41.30
C TYR A 788 19.24 -30.36 42.78
N GLY A 789 20.50 -30.32 43.22
CA GLY A 789 20.95 -30.65 44.57
C GLY A 789 22.15 -29.79 44.99
N GLY A 790 22.68 -30.03 46.20
CA GLY A 790 23.72 -29.19 46.80
C GLY A 790 23.17 -28.19 47.84
N GLU A 791 24.05 -27.63 48.69
CA GLU A 791 23.64 -26.74 49.78
C GLU A 791 23.13 -25.36 49.30
N THR A 792 23.56 -24.97 48.11
CA THR A 792 23.12 -23.78 47.37
C THR A 792 22.47 -24.13 46.03
N CYS A 793 22.02 -25.37 45.87
CA CYS A 793 21.46 -25.90 44.63
C CYS A 793 22.42 -25.84 43.43
N GLU A 794 23.71 -26.05 43.69
CA GLU A 794 24.83 -25.91 42.75
C GLU A 794 25.22 -27.19 41.97
N SER A 795 24.59 -28.33 42.25
CA SER A 795 24.86 -29.59 41.56
C SER A 795 23.59 -30.24 41.01
N CYS A 796 23.73 -31.19 40.08
CA CYS A 796 22.60 -32.00 39.65
C CYS A 796 22.34 -33.10 40.68
N SER A 797 21.07 -33.36 40.98
CA SER A 797 20.70 -34.45 41.89
C SER A 797 20.97 -35.82 41.26
N ASP A 798 21.13 -36.86 42.08
CA ASP A 798 21.41 -38.21 41.60
C ASP A 798 20.43 -38.69 40.50
N GLY A 799 20.98 -39.28 39.43
CA GLY A 799 20.21 -39.69 38.23
C GLY A 799 20.03 -38.59 37.19
N TYR A 800 20.59 -37.40 37.42
CA TYR A 800 20.62 -36.27 36.48
C TYR A 800 22.06 -35.84 36.20
N TYR A 801 22.30 -35.30 35.00
CA TYR A 801 23.60 -34.80 34.58
C TYR A 801 23.47 -33.47 33.83
N GLY A 802 24.52 -32.65 33.87
CA GLY A 802 24.57 -31.33 33.22
C GLY A 802 25.27 -30.31 34.11
N ASP A 803 25.13 -29.03 33.76
CA ASP A 803 25.66 -27.91 34.54
C ASP A 803 24.51 -27.24 35.29
N ALA A 804 24.51 -27.38 36.61
CA ALA A 804 23.51 -26.83 37.50
C ALA A 804 23.64 -25.31 37.73
N VAL A 805 24.81 -24.71 37.46
CA VAL A 805 25.13 -23.33 37.82
C VAL A 805 25.04 -22.38 36.63
N ASN A 806 25.74 -22.66 35.52
CA ASN A 806 25.77 -21.75 34.38
C ASN A 806 24.71 -22.09 33.34
N ALA A 807 24.63 -23.37 32.93
CA ALA A 807 23.68 -23.81 31.91
C ALA A 807 22.29 -24.15 32.46
N LYS A 808 22.18 -24.38 33.77
CA LYS A 808 20.95 -24.78 34.50
C LYS A 808 20.17 -25.85 33.74
N ASN A 809 20.86 -26.93 33.37
CA ASN A 809 20.35 -27.94 32.45
C ASN A 809 20.49 -29.37 32.98
N CYS A 810 20.27 -29.61 34.27
CA CYS A 810 20.28 -30.96 34.83
C CYS A 810 19.21 -31.85 34.15
N GLN A 811 19.65 -32.79 33.30
CA GLN A 811 18.81 -33.71 32.53
C GLN A 811 18.88 -35.13 33.10
N PRO A 812 17.80 -35.93 33.04
CA PRO A 812 17.84 -37.31 33.50
C PRO A 812 18.77 -38.18 32.63
N CYS A 813 19.48 -39.12 33.25
CA CYS A 813 20.50 -39.95 32.61
C CYS A 813 19.98 -40.83 31.45
N GLN A 814 18.82 -41.48 31.65
CA GLN A 814 18.13 -42.35 30.67
C GLN A 814 19.06 -43.41 30.02
N CYS A 815 19.77 -44.20 30.83
CA CYS A 815 20.60 -45.30 30.32
C CYS A 815 19.74 -46.50 29.87
N HIS A 816 20.11 -47.14 28.76
CA HIS A 816 19.36 -48.25 28.18
C HIS A 816 19.51 -49.53 29.02
N THR A 817 18.41 -49.98 29.62
CA THR A 817 18.37 -51.05 30.66
C THR A 817 19.06 -52.37 30.29
N ASN A 818 19.04 -52.77 29.01
CA ASN A 818 19.70 -53.99 28.53
C ASN A 818 21.11 -53.75 27.97
N GLY A 819 21.47 -52.51 27.66
CA GLY A 819 22.75 -52.15 27.04
C GLY A 819 23.74 -51.49 28.01
N SER A 820 23.26 -50.97 29.16
CA SER A 820 24.06 -50.43 30.24
C SER A 820 24.19 -51.38 31.44
N LEU A 821 25.21 -51.14 32.27
CA LEU A 821 25.46 -51.86 33.52
C LEU A 821 24.65 -51.28 34.70
N SER A 822 24.27 -50.00 34.64
CA SER A 822 23.48 -49.28 35.63
C SER A 822 22.60 -48.21 34.96
N GLU A 823 21.59 -47.72 35.67
CA GLU A 823 20.77 -46.56 35.27
C GLU A 823 21.41 -45.21 35.66
N ALA A 824 22.47 -45.23 36.48
CA ALA A 824 23.23 -44.05 36.85
C ALA A 824 24.27 -43.70 35.77
N CYS A 825 24.36 -42.41 35.44
CA CYS A 825 25.34 -41.86 34.50
C CYS A 825 26.26 -40.84 35.18
N HIS A 826 27.34 -40.47 34.49
CA HIS A 826 28.27 -39.47 34.98
C HIS A 826 27.61 -38.08 35.08
N GLN A 827 27.72 -37.39 36.23
CA GLN A 827 26.97 -36.17 36.56
C GLN A 827 27.25 -34.95 35.67
N GLU A 828 28.39 -34.89 34.96
CA GLU A 828 28.70 -33.79 34.03
C GLU A 828 28.53 -34.17 32.55
N THR A 829 28.83 -35.41 32.19
CA THR A 829 28.95 -35.84 30.79
C THR A 829 27.77 -36.68 30.34
N GLY A 830 26.96 -37.19 31.28
CA GLY A 830 25.80 -38.01 30.99
C GLY A 830 26.11 -39.39 30.45
N GLN A 831 27.37 -39.81 30.47
CA GLN A 831 27.79 -41.10 29.91
C GLN A 831 27.35 -42.24 30.83
N CYS A 832 26.61 -43.18 30.26
CA CYS A 832 26.24 -44.44 30.90
C CYS A 832 27.35 -45.48 30.75
N GLN A 833 27.48 -46.39 31.71
CA GLN A 833 28.44 -47.48 31.64
C GLN A 833 27.89 -48.60 30.74
N CYS A 834 28.43 -48.75 29.53
CA CYS A 834 27.92 -49.72 28.55
C CYS A 834 28.47 -51.12 28.74
N ARG A 835 27.67 -52.12 28.37
CA ARG A 835 28.07 -53.54 28.32
C ARG A 835 28.98 -53.80 27.12
N GLU A 836 29.72 -54.90 27.17
CA GLU A 836 30.71 -55.27 26.15
C GLU A 836 30.09 -55.38 24.75
N HIS A 837 30.74 -54.78 23.74
CA HIS A 837 30.27 -54.66 22.34
C HIS A 837 29.05 -53.73 22.11
N VAL A 838 28.65 -52.94 23.11
CA VAL A 838 27.61 -51.90 23.04
C VAL A 838 28.24 -50.51 23.23
N LEU A 839 27.81 -49.55 22.42
CA LEU A 839 28.35 -48.20 22.28
C LEU A 839 27.23 -47.15 22.45
N GLY A 840 27.62 -45.88 22.56
CA GLY A 840 26.70 -44.74 22.68
C GLY A 840 26.62 -44.16 24.09
N ARG A 841 26.11 -42.92 24.23
CA ARG A 841 25.97 -42.24 25.53
C ARG A 841 25.01 -42.98 26.44
N GLN A 842 23.95 -43.53 25.86
CA GLN A 842 22.88 -44.27 26.55
C GLN A 842 23.05 -45.79 26.44
N CYS A 843 24.10 -46.27 25.75
CA CYS A 843 24.38 -47.68 25.54
C CYS A 843 23.30 -48.42 24.72
N ASP A 844 22.94 -47.85 23.58
CA ASP A 844 21.83 -48.24 22.72
C ASP A 844 22.25 -48.68 21.30
N GLU A 845 23.55 -48.72 21.00
CA GLU A 845 24.07 -49.09 19.67
C GLU A 845 25.09 -50.26 19.72
N CYS A 846 25.07 -51.15 18.73
CA CYS A 846 26.06 -52.23 18.59
C CYS A 846 27.34 -51.75 17.87
N MET A 847 28.51 -52.33 18.19
CA MET A 847 29.77 -52.06 17.48
C MET A 847 29.71 -52.52 16.00
N PRO A 848 30.37 -51.83 15.03
CA PRO A 848 30.32 -52.19 13.61
C PRO A 848 30.65 -53.67 13.34
N GLN A 849 30.01 -54.28 12.34
CA GLN A 849 30.05 -55.72 12.01
C GLN A 849 29.26 -56.66 12.95
N THR A 850 28.47 -56.10 13.90
CA THR A 850 27.62 -56.86 14.81
C THR A 850 26.17 -56.34 14.84
N HIS A 851 25.20 -57.19 15.20
CA HIS A 851 23.76 -56.88 15.22
C HIS A 851 23.05 -57.65 16.36
N GLY A 852 21.86 -57.21 16.79
CA GLY A 852 20.99 -58.00 17.70
C GLY A 852 20.69 -57.42 19.10
N LEU A 853 20.87 -56.12 19.35
CA LEU A 853 20.63 -55.51 20.67
C LEU A 853 19.18 -55.70 21.17
N ALA A 854 18.19 -55.65 20.26
CA ALA A 854 16.76 -55.78 20.57
C ALA A 854 16.31 -57.21 20.94
N SER A 855 17.08 -58.24 20.58
CA SER A 855 16.66 -59.64 20.64
C SER A 855 17.18 -60.40 21.87
N GLY A 856 17.92 -59.75 22.77
CA GLY A 856 18.46 -60.40 23.97
C GLY A 856 19.65 -59.73 24.67
N GLY A 857 20.03 -58.51 24.28
CA GLY A 857 21.06 -57.73 24.99
C GLY A 857 22.51 -58.16 24.73
N SER A 858 22.83 -58.77 23.59
CA SER A 858 24.22 -58.98 23.14
C SER A 858 24.34 -58.92 21.62
N CYS A 859 25.29 -58.12 21.13
CA CYS A 859 25.57 -57.91 19.72
C CYS A 859 26.42 -59.06 19.15
N VAL A 860 25.98 -59.69 18.03
CA VAL A 860 26.63 -60.86 17.41
C VAL A 860 27.11 -60.61 15.97
N PRO A 861 28.20 -61.27 15.49
CA PRO A 861 28.85 -60.95 14.20
C PRO A 861 28.11 -61.37 12.91
N CYS A 862 28.32 -60.62 11.81
CA CYS A 862 27.55 -60.71 10.55
C CYS A 862 27.95 -61.82 9.52
N HIS A 863 29.22 -62.21 9.42
CA HIS A 863 29.75 -63.30 8.55
C HIS A 863 29.36 -63.25 7.03
N CYS A 864 29.72 -62.17 6.31
CA CYS A 864 29.46 -62.00 4.87
C CYS A 864 30.56 -62.59 3.95
N ASN A 865 30.21 -63.10 2.75
CA ASN A 865 31.14 -63.73 1.80
C ASN A 865 32.09 -62.70 1.14
N SER A 866 33.41 -62.90 1.23
CA SER A 866 34.43 -61.92 0.81
C SER A 866 34.46 -61.60 -0.69
N PHE A 867 33.99 -62.51 -1.55
CA PHE A 867 34.01 -62.33 -3.01
C PHE A 867 32.71 -61.74 -3.56
N GLY A 868 31.57 -62.08 -2.93
CA GLY A 868 30.25 -61.68 -3.42
C GLY A 868 29.62 -60.52 -2.66
N SER A 869 30.15 -60.12 -1.49
CA SER A 869 29.67 -58.96 -0.72
C SER A 869 30.53 -57.72 -0.93
N LYS A 870 29.92 -56.53 -0.77
CA LYS A 870 30.59 -55.23 -0.88
C LYS A 870 31.27 -54.80 0.42
N SER A 871 30.78 -55.29 1.55
CA SER A 871 31.27 -55.01 2.90
C SER A 871 30.94 -56.18 3.83
N PHE A 872 31.64 -56.29 4.97
CA PHE A 872 31.40 -57.32 5.97
C PHE A 872 30.27 -56.97 6.96
N ASP A 873 29.70 -55.78 6.85
CA ASP A 873 28.59 -55.29 7.66
C ASP A 873 27.24 -55.85 7.19
N CYS A 874 26.32 -56.04 8.14
CA CYS A 874 24.96 -56.51 7.89
C CYS A 874 23.92 -55.61 8.58
N ASP A 875 22.67 -55.71 8.15
CA ASP A 875 21.56 -55.01 8.80
C ASP A 875 21.11 -55.68 10.11
N GLU A 876 20.15 -55.07 10.82
CA GLU A 876 19.56 -55.55 12.09
C GLU A 876 19.04 -57.01 12.01
N ALA A 877 18.79 -57.53 10.80
CA ALA A 877 18.33 -58.89 10.54
C ALA A 877 19.43 -59.86 10.08
N GLY A 878 20.67 -59.39 9.90
CA GLY A 878 21.83 -60.22 9.56
C GLY A 878 22.10 -60.37 8.06
N GLN A 879 21.47 -59.55 7.21
CA GLN A 879 21.58 -59.61 5.75
C GLN A 879 22.79 -58.82 5.24
N CYS A 880 23.60 -59.47 4.41
CA CYS A 880 24.82 -58.91 3.83
C CYS A 880 24.56 -58.11 2.56
N ARG A 881 25.40 -57.10 2.30
CA ARG A 881 25.26 -56.22 1.14
C ARG A 881 26.00 -56.78 -0.09
N CYS A 882 25.29 -57.28 -1.10
CA CYS A 882 25.89 -58.02 -2.23
C CYS A 882 26.43 -57.14 -3.38
N GLN A 883 27.43 -57.65 -4.11
CA GLN A 883 27.96 -57.08 -5.34
C GLN A 883 26.98 -57.24 -6.52
N PRO A 884 27.00 -56.35 -7.52
CA PRO A 884 26.07 -56.40 -8.65
C PRO A 884 26.26 -57.70 -9.44
N GLY A 885 25.16 -58.39 -9.79
CA GLY A 885 25.22 -59.69 -10.46
C GLY A 885 25.27 -60.90 -9.51
N VAL A 886 25.38 -60.67 -8.19
CA VAL A 886 25.45 -61.70 -7.13
C VAL A 886 24.28 -61.54 -6.16
N ALA A 887 23.70 -62.66 -5.69
CA ALA A 887 22.50 -62.74 -4.87
C ALA A 887 22.66 -63.75 -3.70
N GLY A 888 21.76 -63.74 -2.72
CA GLY A 888 21.75 -64.62 -1.54
C GLY A 888 21.97 -63.88 -0.20
N PRO A 889 21.60 -64.45 0.96
CA PRO A 889 21.63 -63.74 2.25
C PRO A 889 23.05 -63.41 2.73
N LYS A 890 24.03 -64.20 2.30
CA LYS A 890 25.47 -63.97 2.53
C LYS A 890 26.23 -63.68 1.23
N CYS A 891 25.53 -63.44 0.11
CA CYS A 891 26.06 -63.07 -1.20
C CYS A 891 26.95 -64.14 -1.87
N ASP A 892 26.40 -65.30 -2.22
CA ASP A 892 27.15 -66.51 -2.61
C ASP A 892 26.78 -67.13 -3.99
N ARG A 893 25.88 -66.54 -4.78
CA ARG A 893 25.45 -67.10 -6.09
C ARG A 893 25.10 -66.04 -7.15
N CYS A 894 25.09 -66.36 -8.44
CA CYS A 894 24.74 -65.40 -9.52
C CYS A 894 23.23 -65.10 -9.61
N SER A 895 22.90 -63.84 -9.93
CA SER A 895 21.54 -63.41 -10.26
C SER A 895 21.17 -63.73 -11.72
N ARG A 896 19.87 -63.79 -12.04
CA ARG A 896 19.35 -64.06 -13.39
C ARG A 896 19.92 -63.09 -14.44
N GLY A 897 20.27 -63.60 -15.63
CA GLY A 897 20.90 -62.83 -16.71
C GLY A 897 22.44 -62.76 -16.65
N PHE A 898 23.05 -63.47 -15.69
CA PHE A 898 24.50 -63.55 -15.50
C PHE A 898 24.94 -65.03 -15.35
N PHE A 899 26.12 -65.36 -15.84
CA PHE A 899 26.70 -66.71 -15.86
C PHE A 899 28.18 -66.69 -15.40
N LEU A 900 28.70 -67.84 -14.93
CA LEU A 900 30.03 -68.04 -14.28
C LEU A 900 30.34 -67.19 -13.02
N PHE A 901 30.29 -67.80 -11.82
CA PHE A 901 30.69 -67.19 -10.53
C PHE A 901 32.19 -67.44 -10.22
N GLN A 902 33.02 -66.39 -10.18
CA GLN A 902 34.49 -66.47 -9.98
C GLN A 902 35.03 -65.30 -9.10
N GLU A 903 36.35 -65.23 -8.85
CA GLU A 903 37.01 -64.09 -8.15
C GLU A 903 36.82 -62.78 -8.93
N GLY A 904 35.74 -62.06 -8.63
CA GLY A 904 35.28 -60.88 -9.37
C GLY A 904 33.78 -60.84 -9.68
N GLY A 905 33.01 -61.87 -9.31
CA GLY A 905 31.55 -61.89 -9.44
C GLY A 905 31.05 -62.72 -10.63
N CYS A 906 29.92 -62.30 -11.23
CA CYS A 906 29.22 -63.02 -12.32
C CYS A 906 29.24 -62.22 -13.63
N THR A 907 29.35 -62.92 -14.77
CA THR A 907 29.47 -62.30 -16.11
C THR A 907 28.10 -62.15 -16.79
N PRO A 908 27.72 -60.98 -17.33
CA PRO A 908 26.42 -60.77 -17.97
C PRO A 908 26.31 -61.46 -19.35
N CYS A 909 25.13 -61.98 -19.68
CA CYS A 909 24.80 -62.47 -21.03
C CYS A 909 24.51 -61.33 -22.02
N ASP A 910 24.86 -61.52 -23.31
CA ASP A 910 24.58 -60.55 -24.39
C ASP A 910 23.42 -61.01 -25.30
N CYS A 911 22.23 -61.14 -24.71
CA CYS A 911 20.96 -61.46 -25.39
C CYS A 911 19.93 -60.34 -25.12
N SER A 912 20.38 -59.10 -25.24
CA SER A 912 19.70 -57.89 -24.77
C SER A 912 18.33 -57.67 -25.41
N HIS A 913 18.11 -58.18 -26.63
CA HIS A 913 16.85 -58.07 -27.35
C HIS A 913 15.84 -59.19 -27.05
N VAL A 914 16.19 -60.18 -26.21
CA VAL A 914 15.24 -61.19 -25.73
C VAL A 914 15.20 -61.26 -24.19
N GLY A 915 15.44 -60.11 -23.53
CA GLY A 915 15.43 -60.01 -22.07
C GLY A 915 16.64 -60.65 -21.38
N ASN A 916 17.79 -60.74 -22.07
CA ASN A 916 18.99 -61.45 -21.61
C ASN A 916 18.72 -62.91 -21.24
N ASN A 917 17.69 -63.49 -21.84
CA ASN A 917 17.35 -64.90 -21.66
C ASN A 917 18.25 -65.74 -22.56
N CYS A 918 19.35 -66.17 -21.97
CA CYS A 918 20.39 -66.99 -22.54
C CYS A 918 20.45 -68.31 -21.79
N ASP A 919 20.89 -69.37 -22.46
CA ASP A 919 21.20 -70.63 -21.79
C ASP A 919 22.36 -70.46 -20.78
N THR A 920 22.21 -70.97 -19.54
CA THR A 920 23.05 -70.65 -18.36
C THR A 920 24.50 -71.11 -18.44
N ASN A 921 24.85 -71.94 -19.43
CA ASN A 921 26.22 -72.38 -19.67
C ASN A 921 26.77 -71.98 -21.05
N THR A 922 25.91 -71.68 -22.02
CA THR A 922 26.32 -71.51 -23.44
C THR A 922 26.04 -70.14 -24.06
N GLY A 923 25.04 -69.38 -23.61
CA GLY A 923 24.86 -67.97 -23.98
C GLY A 923 24.06 -67.61 -25.26
N GLN A 924 23.30 -68.52 -25.91
CA GLN A 924 22.57 -68.27 -27.19
C GLN A 924 21.07 -67.88 -27.02
N CYS A 925 20.45 -67.09 -27.93
CA CYS A 925 19.11 -66.44 -27.80
C CYS A 925 17.95 -67.07 -28.66
N ILE A 926 16.65 -66.88 -28.31
CA ILE A 926 15.44 -67.54 -28.90
C ILE A 926 14.33 -66.49 -29.27
N CYS A 927 13.49 -66.63 -30.34
CA CYS A 927 12.64 -65.52 -30.88
C CYS A 927 11.09 -65.71 -31.06
N PRO A 928 10.27 -64.60 -31.15
CA PRO A 928 8.77 -64.60 -31.12
C PRO A 928 8.02 -64.25 -32.45
N PRO A 929 6.68 -64.50 -32.58
CA PRO A 929 5.88 -64.38 -33.83
C PRO A 929 5.65 -62.94 -34.35
N HIS A 930 5.33 -62.74 -35.64
CA HIS A 930 5.18 -61.41 -36.30
C HIS A 930 6.39 -60.44 -36.18
N THR A 931 7.56 -60.97 -35.81
CA THR A 931 8.86 -60.28 -35.83
C THR A 931 9.75 -60.83 -36.94
N ILE A 932 10.69 -60.02 -37.45
CA ILE A 932 11.59 -60.37 -38.56
C ILE A 932 13.05 -59.98 -38.22
N GLY A 933 14.04 -60.81 -38.61
CA GLY A 933 15.50 -60.57 -38.46
C GLY A 933 16.26 -61.65 -37.66
N GLU A 934 17.58 -61.80 -37.87
CA GLU A 934 18.47 -62.79 -37.18
C GLU A 934 18.59 -62.56 -35.66
N ARG A 935 18.22 -61.37 -35.19
CA ARG A 935 18.12 -60.98 -33.77
C ARG A 935 16.68 -60.65 -33.36
N CYS A 936 15.74 -60.87 -34.26
CA CYS A 936 14.29 -60.77 -34.06
C CYS A 936 13.85 -59.45 -33.44
N ASP A 937 14.36 -58.34 -33.98
CA ASP A 937 14.33 -57.00 -33.43
C ASP A 937 13.35 -56.05 -34.16
N ARG A 938 12.61 -56.52 -35.18
CA ARG A 938 11.75 -55.66 -36.01
C ARG A 938 10.35 -56.24 -36.26
N CYS A 939 9.34 -55.37 -36.24
CA CYS A 939 7.95 -55.70 -36.61
C CYS A 939 7.68 -55.63 -38.13
N ALA A 940 6.73 -56.42 -38.62
CA ALA A 940 6.22 -56.33 -39.99
C ALA A 940 5.37 -55.04 -40.22
N PRO A 941 5.18 -54.55 -41.47
CA PRO A 941 4.44 -53.31 -41.77
C PRO A 941 3.00 -53.32 -41.25
N ASN A 942 2.45 -52.17 -40.83
CA ASN A 942 1.13 -51.99 -40.18
C ASN A 942 0.97 -52.66 -38.80
N HIS A 943 2.08 -53.08 -38.19
CA HIS A 943 2.14 -53.68 -36.87
C HIS A 943 3.12 -52.90 -35.99
N TRP A 944 2.93 -52.97 -34.68
CA TRP A 944 3.62 -52.16 -33.67
C TRP A 944 3.74 -52.94 -32.36
N GLY A 945 4.53 -52.40 -31.42
CA GLY A 945 4.68 -52.99 -30.09
C GLY A 945 5.49 -54.26 -30.16
N HIS A 946 6.74 -54.14 -30.61
CA HIS A 946 7.70 -55.24 -30.64
C HIS A 946 7.88 -55.81 -29.23
N ASP A 947 7.26 -56.96 -28.97
CA ASP A 947 7.37 -57.66 -27.71
C ASP A 947 8.30 -58.86 -27.83
N ILE A 948 9.19 -58.94 -26.86
CA ILE A 948 10.28 -59.91 -26.74
C ILE A 948 9.78 -61.35 -26.55
N MET A 949 8.54 -61.57 -26.11
CA MET A 949 7.95 -62.91 -25.94
C MET A 949 6.68 -63.14 -26.78
N GLU A 950 5.86 -62.12 -27.03
CA GLU A 950 4.58 -62.27 -27.73
C GLU A 950 4.60 -61.79 -29.19
N GLY A 951 5.63 -61.06 -29.63
CA GLY A 951 5.72 -60.58 -31.00
C GLY A 951 5.12 -59.19 -31.24
N CYS A 952 4.71 -58.89 -32.48
CA CYS A 952 4.15 -57.57 -32.85
C CYS A 952 2.63 -57.59 -33.11
N LYS A 953 1.94 -56.50 -32.75
CA LYS A 953 0.46 -56.35 -32.76
C LYS A 953 -0.02 -55.41 -33.88
N GLU A 954 -1.23 -55.59 -34.43
CA GLU A 954 -1.75 -54.78 -35.56
C GLU A 954 -2.23 -53.36 -35.16
N CYS A 955 -2.07 -52.36 -36.04
CA CYS A 955 -2.41 -50.94 -35.80
C CYS A 955 -3.92 -50.60 -35.83
N GLY A 956 -4.61 -50.81 -36.96
CA GLY A 956 -6.06 -50.56 -37.12
C GLY A 956 -6.53 -49.09 -37.03
N CYS A 957 -5.92 -48.17 -37.76
CA CYS A 957 -6.24 -46.73 -37.73
C CYS A 957 -7.50 -46.32 -38.53
N SER A 958 -8.31 -45.39 -38.02
CA SER A 958 -9.52 -44.84 -38.67
C SER A 958 -9.21 -44.09 -39.97
N VAL A 959 -9.77 -44.50 -41.11
CA VAL A 959 -9.51 -43.85 -42.42
C VAL A 959 -9.98 -42.39 -42.52
N VAL A 960 -10.90 -41.95 -41.65
CA VAL A 960 -11.44 -40.58 -41.66
C VAL A 960 -10.71 -39.66 -40.68
N GLY A 961 -10.45 -40.15 -39.46
CA GLY A 961 -9.85 -39.35 -38.39
C GLY A 961 -8.33 -39.44 -38.28
N SER A 962 -7.68 -40.46 -38.90
CA SER A 962 -6.23 -40.61 -38.90
C SER A 962 -5.59 -40.06 -40.18
N VAL A 963 -4.35 -39.60 -40.06
CA VAL A 963 -3.54 -39.06 -41.16
C VAL A 963 -2.93 -40.20 -42.00
N ALA A 964 -2.61 -41.35 -41.39
CA ALA A 964 -2.02 -42.52 -42.04
C ALA A 964 -2.43 -43.84 -41.33
N GLN A 965 -2.35 -44.96 -42.06
CA GLN A 965 -2.70 -46.30 -41.55
C GLN A 965 -1.59 -46.98 -40.74
N GLN A 966 -0.35 -46.51 -40.88
CA GLN A 966 0.77 -46.94 -40.06
C GLN A 966 0.72 -46.16 -38.74
N CYS A 967 0.52 -46.89 -37.65
CA CYS A 967 0.59 -46.33 -36.30
C CYS A 967 2.04 -46.24 -35.80
N ASN A 968 2.23 -45.53 -34.69
CA ASN A 968 3.53 -45.43 -34.05
C ASN A 968 4.05 -46.83 -33.66
N MET A 969 5.28 -47.16 -34.07
CA MET A 969 5.88 -48.49 -33.91
C MET A 969 6.04 -48.95 -32.45
N ASN A 970 6.03 -48.01 -31.50
CA ASN A 970 6.26 -48.30 -30.07
C ASN A 970 4.99 -48.16 -29.23
N THR A 971 4.06 -47.28 -29.62
CA THR A 971 2.87 -46.97 -28.81
C THR A 971 1.55 -47.37 -29.45
N GLY A 972 1.53 -47.68 -30.76
CA GLY A 972 0.33 -48.14 -31.43
C GLY A 972 -0.68 -47.10 -31.78
N CYS A 973 -0.45 -45.88 -31.30
CA CYS A 973 -1.31 -44.75 -31.54
C CYS A 973 -1.18 -44.30 -32.99
N CYS A 974 -2.33 -44.16 -33.63
CA CYS A 974 -2.50 -43.56 -34.93
C CYS A 974 -2.39 -42.03 -34.82
N LEU A 975 -1.86 -41.39 -35.86
CA LEU A 975 -1.75 -39.93 -35.87
C LEU A 975 -3.11 -39.32 -36.24
N CYS A 976 -3.76 -38.62 -35.31
CA CYS A 976 -5.10 -38.06 -35.50
C CYS A 976 -5.07 -36.64 -36.10
N ARG A 977 -6.11 -36.29 -36.86
CA ARG A 977 -6.38 -34.91 -37.32
C ARG A 977 -6.96 -34.08 -36.16
N ASP A 978 -6.81 -32.75 -36.20
CA ASP A 978 -7.04 -31.85 -35.04
C ASP A 978 -8.41 -31.98 -34.32
N ALA A 979 -9.49 -32.32 -35.04
CA ALA A 979 -10.83 -32.50 -34.46
C ALA A 979 -11.10 -33.92 -33.90
N TYR A 980 -10.13 -34.84 -33.98
CA TYR A 980 -10.28 -36.26 -33.66
C TYR A 980 -9.26 -36.71 -32.60
N ARG A 981 -9.63 -37.70 -31.79
CA ARG A 981 -8.79 -38.29 -30.74
C ARG A 981 -9.04 -39.79 -30.62
N GLY A 982 -8.36 -40.40 -29.64
CA GLY A 982 -8.35 -41.84 -29.40
C GLY A 982 -7.19 -42.52 -30.11
N GLU A 983 -6.73 -43.66 -29.59
CA GLU A 983 -5.54 -44.36 -30.10
C GLU A 983 -5.65 -44.74 -31.58
N LYS A 984 -6.88 -44.90 -32.09
CA LYS A 984 -7.17 -45.21 -33.50
C LYS A 984 -7.81 -44.05 -34.27
N CYS A 985 -7.93 -42.86 -33.67
CA CYS A 985 -8.54 -41.66 -34.26
C CYS A 985 -9.99 -41.84 -34.73
N ASN A 986 -10.77 -42.59 -33.97
CA ASN A 986 -12.18 -42.90 -34.23
C ASN A 986 -13.14 -42.15 -33.29
N GLU A 987 -12.65 -41.18 -32.52
CA GLU A 987 -13.43 -40.37 -31.58
C GLU A 987 -13.20 -38.88 -31.85
N CYS A 988 -14.12 -38.02 -31.42
CA CYS A 988 -13.93 -36.56 -31.52
C CYS A 988 -13.11 -36.03 -30.34
N GLN A 989 -12.21 -35.08 -30.63
CA GLN A 989 -11.38 -34.38 -29.63
C GLN A 989 -12.27 -33.68 -28.57
N LEU A 990 -11.77 -33.52 -27.34
CA LEU A 990 -12.50 -32.83 -26.27
C LEU A 990 -12.89 -31.41 -26.75
N GLY A 991 -14.18 -31.08 -26.64
CA GLY A 991 -14.77 -29.87 -27.24
C GLY A 991 -15.48 -30.08 -28.58
N TYR A 992 -15.48 -31.30 -29.13
CA TYR A 992 -16.15 -31.64 -30.39
C TYR A 992 -17.06 -32.86 -30.22
N ARG A 993 -18.16 -32.93 -30.98
CA ARG A 993 -19.18 -33.99 -30.92
C ARG A 993 -19.59 -34.50 -32.31
N ASP A 994 -20.20 -35.68 -32.36
CA ASP A 994 -20.76 -36.33 -33.57
C ASP A 994 -19.72 -36.79 -34.62
N PHE A 995 -18.95 -37.85 -34.29
CA PHE A 995 -18.07 -38.54 -35.25
C PHE A 995 -18.91 -39.15 -36.40
N PRO A 996 -18.51 -39.01 -37.69
CA PRO A 996 -17.21 -38.54 -38.19
C PRO A 996 -17.15 -37.06 -38.57
N GLN A 997 -18.11 -36.21 -38.20
CA GLN A 997 -18.09 -34.79 -38.55
C GLN A 997 -17.42 -33.91 -37.49
N CYS A 998 -17.43 -34.34 -36.21
CA CYS A 998 -16.77 -33.68 -35.09
C CYS A 998 -17.01 -32.16 -35.06
N THR A 999 -18.25 -31.77 -34.75
CA THR A 999 -18.72 -30.37 -34.64
C THR A 999 -18.36 -29.78 -33.28
N ALA A 1000 -17.90 -28.52 -33.22
CA ALA A 1000 -17.47 -27.87 -31.98
C ALA A 1000 -18.64 -27.61 -30.99
N CYS A 1001 -18.35 -27.71 -29.70
CA CYS A 1001 -19.21 -27.36 -28.58
C CYS A 1001 -19.01 -25.89 -28.18
N GLU A 1002 -20.08 -25.09 -28.15
CA GLU A 1002 -20.05 -23.68 -27.74
C GLU A 1002 -20.33 -23.53 -26.23
N CYS A 1003 -19.50 -24.17 -25.39
CA CYS A 1003 -19.64 -24.15 -23.94
C CYS A 1003 -18.73 -23.11 -23.29
N SER A 1004 -19.25 -22.32 -22.35
CA SER A 1004 -18.51 -21.35 -21.55
C SER A 1004 -17.74 -22.03 -20.41
N ALA A 1005 -16.40 -21.96 -20.45
CA ALA A 1005 -15.54 -22.54 -19.41
C ALA A 1005 -15.76 -21.95 -18.01
N ALA A 1006 -16.33 -20.74 -17.90
CA ALA A 1006 -16.66 -20.14 -16.61
C ALA A 1006 -17.90 -20.77 -15.96
N GLY A 1007 -18.87 -21.18 -16.79
CA GLY A 1007 -20.17 -21.68 -16.35
C GLY A 1007 -20.36 -23.19 -16.41
N SER A 1008 -19.52 -23.91 -17.16
CA SER A 1008 -19.57 -25.37 -17.24
C SER A 1008 -18.83 -26.06 -16.08
N GLU A 1009 -19.27 -27.26 -15.71
CA GLU A 1009 -18.70 -28.03 -14.60
C GLU A 1009 -17.23 -28.44 -14.85
N SER A 1010 -16.39 -28.36 -13.82
CA SER A 1010 -14.93 -28.59 -13.93
C SER A 1010 -14.55 -30.00 -14.37
N GLU A 1011 -15.42 -30.98 -14.16
CA GLU A 1011 -15.20 -32.37 -14.59
C GLU A 1011 -15.39 -32.56 -16.10
N THR A 1012 -16.10 -31.63 -16.76
CA THR A 1012 -16.42 -31.67 -18.20
C THR A 1012 -15.58 -30.71 -19.05
N CYS A 1013 -14.66 -29.98 -18.41
CA CYS A 1013 -13.84 -28.94 -19.02
C CYS A 1013 -12.35 -29.16 -18.79
N ASP A 1014 -11.54 -28.99 -19.84
CA ASP A 1014 -10.09 -28.89 -19.72
C ASP A 1014 -9.71 -27.44 -19.38
N GLN A 1015 -9.22 -27.23 -18.14
CA GLN A 1015 -8.90 -25.90 -17.61
C GLN A 1015 -7.66 -25.26 -18.26
N GLU A 1016 -6.73 -26.06 -18.79
CA GLU A 1016 -5.52 -25.53 -19.44
C GLU A 1016 -5.81 -25.09 -20.88
N ARG A 1017 -6.73 -25.77 -21.55
CA ARG A 1017 -7.11 -25.48 -22.95
C ARG A 1017 -8.33 -24.57 -23.07
N GLY A 1018 -9.11 -24.40 -22.01
CA GLY A 1018 -10.32 -23.56 -21.99
C GLY A 1018 -11.48 -24.13 -22.82
N VAL A 1019 -11.51 -25.45 -23.03
CA VAL A 1019 -12.48 -26.13 -23.90
C VAL A 1019 -13.30 -27.12 -23.08
N CYS A 1020 -14.63 -27.10 -23.27
CA CYS A 1020 -15.57 -27.92 -22.51
C CYS A 1020 -16.37 -28.87 -23.42
N ALA A 1021 -16.63 -30.08 -22.92
CA ALA A 1021 -17.42 -31.08 -23.61
C ALA A 1021 -18.94 -30.82 -23.45
N CYS A 1022 -19.70 -31.13 -24.50
CA CYS A 1022 -21.16 -31.14 -24.44
C CYS A 1022 -21.65 -32.35 -23.63
N ALA A 1023 -22.68 -32.16 -22.81
CA ALA A 1023 -23.32 -33.24 -22.05
C ALA A 1023 -24.01 -34.26 -22.98
N ASP A 1024 -24.61 -33.77 -24.07
CA ASP A 1024 -25.44 -34.55 -24.99
C ASP A 1024 -25.12 -34.27 -26.47
N ARG A 1025 -25.60 -35.15 -27.36
CA ARG A 1025 -25.57 -34.98 -28.84
C ARG A 1025 -26.39 -33.78 -29.35
N THR A 1026 -27.13 -33.11 -28.47
CA THR A 1026 -27.85 -31.87 -28.79
C THR A 1026 -26.94 -30.65 -28.75
N GLY A 1027 -25.76 -30.75 -28.13
CA GLY A 1027 -24.83 -29.64 -27.96
C GLY A 1027 -25.03 -28.83 -26.68
N LYS A 1028 -25.89 -29.28 -25.78
CA LYS A 1028 -26.13 -28.65 -24.47
C LYS A 1028 -24.98 -28.96 -23.50
N CYS A 1029 -24.54 -27.96 -22.76
CA CYS A 1029 -23.41 -28.06 -21.82
C CYS A 1029 -23.88 -28.40 -20.39
N SER A 1030 -23.02 -29.04 -19.59
CA SER A 1030 -23.28 -29.28 -18.15
C SER A 1030 -22.94 -28.04 -17.35
N CYS A 1031 -23.94 -27.32 -16.84
CA CYS A 1031 -23.76 -26.04 -16.15
C CYS A 1031 -23.62 -26.19 -14.64
N LYS A 1032 -22.75 -25.37 -14.04
CA LYS A 1032 -22.61 -25.21 -12.59
C LYS A 1032 -23.94 -24.77 -11.96
N ALA A 1033 -24.11 -25.04 -10.67
CA ALA A 1033 -25.39 -24.91 -9.97
C ALA A 1033 -26.12 -23.56 -10.13
N ASN A 1034 -25.39 -22.44 -10.19
CA ASN A 1034 -25.97 -21.09 -10.31
C ASN A 1034 -25.95 -20.52 -11.74
N VAL A 1035 -25.73 -21.37 -12.75
CA VAL A 1035 -25.59 -20.98 -14.16
C VAL A 1035 -26.68 -21.65 -14.99
N GLU A 1036 -27.18 -20.96 -16.00
CA GLU A 1036 -28.15 -21.42 -17.00
C GLU A 1036 -27.73 -20.98 -18.42
N GLY A 1037 -28.50 -21.38 -19.43
CA GLY A 1037 -28.15 -21.18 -20.84
C GLY A 1037 -27.78 -22.48 -21.56
N HIS A 1038 -27.75 -22.45 -22.90
CA HIS A 1038 -27.45 -23.63 -23.73
C HIS A 1038 -25.95 -23.95 -23.70
N GLY A 1039 -25.11 -22.91 -23.59
CA GLY A 1039 -23.67 -22.92 -23.44
C GLY A 1039 -23.16 -22.63 -22.01
N CYS A 1040 -24.04 -22.56 -21.00
CA CYS A 1040 -23.71 -22.11 -19.63
C CYS A 1040 -23.15 -20.68 -19.56
N GLU A 1041 -23.72 -19.78 -20.33
CA GLU A 1041 -23.31 -18.39 -20.52
C GLU A 1041 -23.98 -17.41 -19.55
N ASP A 1042 -25.13 -17.78 -18.98
CA ASP A 1042 -25.98 -16.88 -18.20
C ASP A 1042 -26.04 -17.28 -16.73
N CYS A 1043 -26.04 -16.30 -15.82
CA CYS A 1043 -26.30 -16.57 -14.40
C CYS A 1043 -27.80 -16.76 -14.17
N LYS A 1044 -28.18 -17.72 -13.31
CA LYS A 1044 -29.58 -17.90 -12.90
C LYS A 1044 -30.13 -16.63 -12.23
N PRO A 1045 -31.45 -16.35 -12.32
CA PRO A 1045 -32.06 -15.19 -11.67
C PRO A 1045 -31.71 -15.13 -10.18
N GLY A 1046 -31.26 -13.97 -9.74
CA GLY A 1046 -30.77 -13.75 -8.37
C GLY A 1046 -29.33 -14.19 -8.11
N THR A 1047 -28.55 -14.42 -9.16
CA THR A 1047 -27.10 -14.66 -9.09
C THR A 1047 -26.36 -13.79 -10.11
N PHE A 1048 -25.07 -13.52 -9.90
CA PHE A 1048 -24.27 -12.62 -10.75
C PHE A 1048 -22.78 -13.01 -10.78
N GLY A 1049 -22.04 -12.48 -11.74
CA GLY A 1049 -20.58 -12.58 -11.80
C GLY A 1049 -20.07 -13.97 -12.18
N LEU A 1050 -20.36 -14.39 -13.41
CA LEU A 1050 -19.91 -15.68 -13.96
C LEU A 1050 -18.37 -15.76 -13.96
N SER A 1051 -17.80 -16.71 -13.22
CA SER A 1051 -16.35 -16.85 -13.06
C SER A 1051 -15.89 -18.30 -13.01
N VAL A 1052 -14.76 -18.57 -13.68
CA VAL A 1052 -14.10 -19.90 -13.67
C VAL A 1052 -13.74 -20.33 -12.24
N ARG A 1053 -13.28 -19.38 -11.41
CA ARG A 1053 -12.86 -19.63 -10.01
C ARG A 1053 -14.02 -19.85 -9.04
N ASN A 1054 -15.24 -19.48 -9.44
CA ASN A 1054 -16.41 -19.67 -8.60
C ASN A 1054 -16.90 -21.13 -8.74
N ALA A 1055 -16.91 -21.88 -7.63
CA ALA A 1055 -17.36 -23.27 -7.59
C ALA A 1055 -18.83 -23.43 -8.01
N LEU A 1056 -19.66 -22.41 -7.77
CA LEU A 1056 -21.07 -22.38 -8.18
C LEU A 1056 -21.29 -21.69 -9.54
N GLY A 1057 -20.23 -21.14 -10.14
CA GLY A 1057 -20.26 -20.39 -11.39
C GLY A 1057 -20.64 -18.92 -11.20
N CYS A 1058 -21.83 -18.69 -10.64
CA CYS A 1058 -22.31 -17.34 -10.27
C CYS A 1058 -22.56 -17.24 -8.76
N SER A 1059 -22.39 -16.03 -8.21
CA SER A 1059 -22.60 -15.73 -6.79
C SER A 1059 -24.03 -15.24 -6.55
N SER A 1060 -24.68 -15.70 -5.48
CA SER A 1060 -26.04 -15.26 -5.14
C SER A 1060 -26.10 -13.78 -4.75
N CYS A 1061 -27.20 -13.11 -5.07
CA CYS A 1061 -27.48 -11.75 -4.61
C CYS A 1061 -27.70 -11.76 -3.09
N TYR A 1062 -26.94 -10.92 -2.37
CA TYR A 1062 -27.13 -10.76 -0.93
C TYR A 1062 -27.97 -9.52 -0.63
N CYS A 1063 -27.57 -8.34 -1.12
CA CYS A 1063 -28.33 -7.07 -1.01
C CYS A 1063 -29.03 -6.85 0.35
N TYR A 1064 -28.46 -7.35 1.45
CA TYR A 1064 -29.03 -7.35 2.80
C TYR A 1064 -30.48 -7.88 2.89
N GLY A 1065 -30.86 -8.81 2.02
CA GLY A 1065 -32.22 -9.35 1.92
C GLY A 1065 -33.26 -8.36 1.36
N LEU A 1066 -32.85 -7.15 0.96
CA LEU A 1066 -33.75 -6.11 0.44
C LEU A 1066 -34.11 -6.31 -1.04
N SER A 1067 -33.26 -7.01 -1.79
CA SER A 1067 -33.48 -7.29 -3.20
C SER A 1067 -32.85 -8.62 -3.59
N GLN A 1068 -33.58 -9.40 -4.39
CA GLN A 1068 -33.10 -10.64 -5.01
C GLN A 1068 -32.55 -10.41 -6.42
N THR A 1069 -32.50 -9.17 -6.91
CA THR A 1069 -31.97 -8.83 -8.24
C THR A 1069 -30.72 -7.98 -8.11
N CYS A 1070 -29.60 -8.44 -8.65
CA CYS A 1070 -28.33 -7.74 -8.62
C CYS A 1070 -27.50 -8.03 -9.87
N SER A 1071 -26.57 -7.14 -10.19
CA SER A 1071 -25.63 -7.29 -11.31
C SER A 1071 -24.23 -6.88 -10.89
N GLU A 1072 -23.22 -7.38 -11.59
CA GLU A 1072 -21.83 -6.99 -11.35
C GLU A 1072 -21.62 -5.50 -11.65
N LYS A 1073 -21.01 -4.78 -10.72
CA LYS A 1073 -20.74 -3.35 -10.87
C LYS A 1073 -19.50 -3.14 -11.76
N GLN A 1074 -19.72 -2.71 -13.01
CA GLN A 1074 -18.64 -2.37 -13.94
C GLN A 1074 -17.91 -1.09 -13.51
N GLY A 1075 -16.59 -1.04 -13.75
CA GLY A 1075 -15.77 0.16 -13.51
C GLY A 1075 -15.12 0.26 -12.12
N LEU A 1076 -15.22 -0.78 -11.29
CA LEU A 1076 -14.44 -0.88 -10.05
C LEU A 1076 -13.08 -1.53 -10.35
N ILE A 1077 -11.99 -0.84 -9.96
CA ILE A 1077 -10.62 -1.36 -10.09
C ILE A 1077 -10.18 -1.98 -8.77
N ARG A 1078 -9.40 -3.08 -8.84
CA ARG A 1078 -8.77 -3.65 -7.65
C ARG A 1078 -7.67 -2.70 -7.17
N MET A 1079 -7.79 -2.24 -5.93
CA MET A 1079 -6.78 -1.39 -5.31
C MET A 1079 -5.95 -2.23 -4.34
N SER A 1080 -4.63 -2.13 -4.46
CA SER A 1080 -3.69 -2.76 -3.52
C SER A 1080 -3.50 -1.83 -2.32
N LEU A 1081 -3.93 -2.26 -1.13
CA LEU A 1081 -3.75 -1.53 0.11
C LEU A 1081 -2.53 -2.09 0.86
N MET A 1082 -1.59 -1.21 1.21
CA MET A 1082 -0.39 -1.53 1.99
C MET A 1082 -0.39 -0.74 3.32
N LEU A 1083 0.45 -1.14 4.27
CA LEU A 1083 0.68 -0.36 5.49
C LEU A 1083 1.28 1.01 5.14
N LYS A 1084 0.74 2.10 5.72
CA LYS A 1084 1.30 3.44 5.54
C LYS A 1084 2.62 3.56 6.33
N PRO A 1085 3.55 4.45 5.93
CA PRO A 1085 4.82 4.64 6.64
C PRO A 1085 4.66 4.97 8.13
N GLU A 1086 3.61 5.71 8.49
CA GLU A 1086 3.25 6.08 9.87
C GLU A 1086 2.71 4.89 10.70
N GLN A 1087 2.39 3.77 10.06
CA GLN A 1087 1.75 2.58 10.64
C GLN A 1087 2.71 1.38 10.73
N THR A 1088 4.01 1.62 10.60
CA THR A 1088 5.07 0.59 10.52
C THR A 1088 5.41 -0.07 11.85
N VAL A 1089 4.85 0.42 12.96
CA VAL A 1089 4.90 -0.22 14.28
C VAL A 1089 3.49 -0.66 14.66
N LEU A 1090 3.17 -1.92 14.36
CA LEU A 1090 1.88 -2.52 14.68
C LEU A 1090 1.80 -2.87 16.17
N PRO A 1091 0.67 -2.58 16.84
CA PRO A 1091 0.47 -3.03 18.21
C PRO A 1091 0.27 -4.54 18.27
N LEU A 1092 0.84 -5.16 19.30
CA LEU A 1092 0.60 -6.54 19.67
C LEU A 1092 -0.53 -6.59 20.70
N VAL A 1093 -1.42 -7.58 20.56
CA VAL A 1093 -2.56 -7.80 21.45
C VAL A 1093 -2.69 -9.27 21.81
N ASP A 1094 -3.36 -9.58 22.92
CA ASP A 1094 -3.75 -10.95 23.25
C ASP A 1094 -4.93 -11.43 22.39
N LYS A 1095 -5.24 -12.74 22.42
CA LYS A 1095 -6.34 -13.34 21.66
C LYS A 1095 -7.70 -12.66 21.90
N SER A 1096 -7.95 -12.13 23.10
CA SER A 1096 -9.20 -11.46 23.44
C SER A 1096 -9.22 -9.95 23.12
N ASN A 1097 -8.09 -9.40 22.66
CA ASN A 1097 -7.89 -7.97 22.42
C ASN A 1097 -8.19 -7.11 23.67
N SER A 1098 -7.81 -7.59 24.84
CA SER A 1098 -7.98 -6.96 26.16
C SER A 1098 -6.75 -6.17 26.61
N ALA A 1099 -5.56 -6.60 26.19
CA ALA A 1099 -4.28 -5.96 26.49
C ALA A 1099 -3.53 -5.63 25.18
N GLU A 1100 -2.93 -4.43 25.12
CA GLU A 1100 -2.17 -3.93 23.97
C GLU A 1100 -0.76 -3.53 24.41
N THR A 1101 0.26 -3.89 23.63
CA THR A 1101 1.61 -3.37 23.81
C THR A 1101 2.31 -3.04 22.48
N ARG A 1102 3.23 -2.09 22.54
CA ARG A 1102 4.19 -1.76 21.46
C ARG A 1102 5.63 -1.99 21.89
N THR A 1103 5.85 -2.40 23.14
CA THR A 1103 7.18 -2.65 23.69
C THR A 1103 7.76 -3.93 23.10
N GLY A 1104 8.98 -3.86 22.56
CA GLY A 1104 9.60 -5.01 21.88
C GLY A 1104 9.25 -5.12 20.39
N VAL A 1105 8.40 -4.24 19.86
CA VAL A 1105 8.15 -4.12 18.41
C VAL A 1105 9.08 -3.04 17.86
N SER A 1106 9.89 -3.40 16.87
CA SER A 1106 10.78 -2.48 16.17
C SER A 1106 10.60 -2.62 14.67
N PHE A 1107 10.67 -1.50 13.94
CA PHE A 1107 10.60 -1.51 12.49
C PHE A 1107 12.01 -1.49 11.90
N GLN A 1108 12.38 -2.53 11.16
CA GLN A 1108 13.62 -2.63 10.40
C GLN A 1108 13.27 -2.92 8.95
N HIS A 1109 13.09 -1.87 8.14
CA HIS A 1109 12.57 -1.98 6.77
C HIS A 1109 13.27 -3.09 5.95
N PRO A 1110 12.52 -4.04 5.34
CA PRO A 1110 11.06 -4.07 5.16
C PRO A 1110 10.27 -4.86 6.23
N GLU A 1111 10.89 -5.21 7.35
CA GLU A 1111 10.36 -6.17 8.34
C GLU A 1111 9.92 -5.46 9.65
N ILE A 1112 8.87 -5.98 10.28
CA ILE A 1112 8.40 -5.50 11.60
C ILE A 1112 8.83 -6.56 12.63
N LEU A 1113 9.93 -6.34 13.33
CA LEU A 1113 10.48 -7.31 14.27
C LEU A 1113 9.80 -7.23 15.65
N VAL A 1114 9.44 -8.40 16.16
CA VAL A 1114 9.11 -8.65 17.55
C VAL A 1114 10.29 -9.29 18.26
N HIS A 1115 10.73 -8.66 19.34
CA HIS A 1115 11.64 -9.24 20.31
C HIS A 1115 10.81 -9.86 21.44
N ALA A 1116 10.73 -11.19 21.46
CA ALA A 1116 9.81 -11.92 22.34
C ALA A 1116 10.13 -11.75 23.83
N ASP A 1117 11.42 -11.57 24.16
CA ASP A 1117 11.93 -11.27 25.49
C ASP A 1117 11.35 -9.96 26.05
N LEU A 1118 11.29 -8.91 25.23
CA LEU A 1118 10.72 -7.62 25.60
C LEU A 1118 9.19 -7.64 25.69
N VAL A 1119 8.51 -8.43 24.83
CA VAL A 1119 7.04 -8.56 24.81
C VAL A 1119 6.51 -9.40 25.96
N SER A 1120 7.26 -10.43 26.38
CA SER A 1120 6.87 -11.34 27.47
C SER A 1120 6.58 -10.65 28.81
N SER A 1121 7.10 -9.42 28.98
CA SER A 1121 6.84 -8.56 30.13
C SER A 1121 5.43 -7.92 30.13
N ALA A 1122 4.79 -7.83 28.97
CA ALA A 1122 3.52 -7.12 28.76
C ALA A 1122 2.38 -8.02 28.23
N LEU A 1123 2.68 -9.09 27.49
CA LEU A 1123 1.69 -10.03 26.93
C LEU A 1123 2.15 -11.49 27.09
N SER A 1124 1.21 -12.38 27.36
CA SER A 1124 1.42 -13.84 27.35
C SER A 1124 1.14 -14.43 25.97
N GLU A 1125 1.92 -15.43 25.55
CA GLU A 1125 1.64 -16.19 24.32
C GLU A 1125 0.28 -16.93 24.41
N PRO A 1126 -0.55 -16.96 23.36
CA PRO A 1126 -0.33 -16.40 22.03
C PRO A 1126 -0.73 -14.90 21.91
N TYR A 1127 0.09 -14.13 21.20
CA TYR A 1127 -0.19 -12.74 20.87
C TYR A 1127 -0.24 -12.51 19.35
N TYR A 1128 -0.99 -11.48 18.95
CA TYR A 1128 -1.38 -11.20 17.58
C TYR A 1128 -1.04 -9.76 17.18
N TRP A 1129 -0.67 -9.57 15.92
CA TRP A 1129 -0.59 -8.28 15.26
C TRP A 1129 -1.98 -7.73 15.00
N ARG A 1130 -2.27 -6.53 15.53
CA ARG A 1130 -3.51 -5.82 15.21
C ARG A 1130 -3.32 -4.91 14.00
N LEU A 1131 -4.02 -5.23 12.90
CA LEU A 1131 -3.98 -4.44 11.67
C LEU A 1131 -4.78 -3.13 11.79
N PRO A 1132 -4.41 -2.06 11.06
CA PRO A 1132 -5.18 -0.83 10.96
C PRO A 1132 -6.55 -1.02 10.28
N GLU A 1133 -7.51 -0.13 10.57
CA GLU A 1133 -8.90 -0.21 10.08
C GLU A 1133 -9.08 -0.12 8.55
N GLN A 1134 -8.02 0.18 7.80
CA GLN A 1134 -8.07 0.37 6.34
C GLN A 1134 -8.17 -0.94 5.54
N PHE A 1135 -7.87 -2.10 6.14
CA PHE A 1135 -7.92 -3.39 5.46
C PHE A 1135 -9.33 -3.97 5.48
N LYS A 1136 -10.20 -3.54 4.55
CA LYS A 1136 -11.56 -4.07 4.39
C LYS A 1136 -11.78 -4.44 2.93
N ALA A 1137 -11.93 -5.74 2.65
CA ALA A 1137 -12.19 -6.21 1.29
C ALA A 1137 -12.96 -7.55 1.32
N TYR A 1138 -13.98 -7.66 0.46
CA TYR A 1138 -14.63 -8.92 0.11
C TYR A 1138 -14.22 -9.28 -1.33
N GLY A 1139 -13.83 -10.55 -1.58
CA GLY A 1139 -13.37 -11.02 -2.89
C GLY A 1139 -11.94 -10.60 -3.29
N GLY A 1140 -11.19 -10.01 -2.35
CA GLY A 1140 -9.76 -9.70 -2.47
C GLY A 1140 -8.86 -10.74 -1.81
N GLN A 1141 -7.57 -10.40 -1.65
CA GLN A 1141 -6.59 -11.27 -0.99
C GLN A 1141 -5.80 -10.48 0.06
N LEU A 1142 -5.69 -11.04 1.27
CA LEU A 1142 -4.80 -10.55 2.31
C LEU A 1142 -3.45 -11.25 2.17
N LYS A 1143 -2.43 -10.51 1.73
CA LYS A 1143 -1.06 -11.03 1.53
C LYS A 1143 -0.15 -10.54 2.64
N TYR A 1144 0.54 -11.47 3.28
CA TYR A 1144 1.58 -11.16 4.26
C TYR A 1144 2.65 -12.25 4.24
N ALA A 1145 3.86 -11.92 4.69
CA ALA A 1145 4.94 -12.89 4.87
C ALA A 1145 5.32 -12.94 6.33
N VAL A 1146 5.62 -14.13 6.85
CA VAL A 1146 6.03 -14.34 8.23
C VAL A 1146 7.34 -15.11 8.24
N TYR A 1147 8.28 -14.63 9.04
CA TYR A 1147 9.46 -15.38 9.42
C TYR A 1147 9.55 -15.39 10.94
N TYR A 1148 9.89 -16.54 11.51
CA TYR A 1148 10.13 -16.64 12.94
C TYR A 1148 11.31 -17.57 13.24
N GLU A 1149 11.99 -17.26 14.34
CA GLU A 1149 13.00 -18.12 14.95
C GLU A 1149 12.51 -18.53 16.33
N ALA A 1150 12.38 -19.84 16.54
CA ALA A 1150 11.98 -20.45 17.80
C ALA A 1150 12.87 -21.65 18.08
N ARG A 1151 12.80 -22.19 19.31
CA ARG A 1151 13.58 -23.37 19.68
C ARG A 1151 12.99 -24.67 19.13
N GLU A 1152 11.65 -24.74 19.04
CA GLU A 1152 10.91 -25.87 18.50
C GLU A 1152 9.80 -25.39 17.54
N GLU A 1153 9.58 -26.14 16.45
CA GLU A 1153 8.63 -25.75 15.38
C GLU A 1153 7.19 -25.67 15.91
N THR A 1154 6.85 -26.54 16.86
CA THR A 1154 5.52 -26.68 17.44
C THR A 1154 5.50 -26.26 18.90
N GLY A 1155 4.63 -25.31 19.25
CA GLY A 1155 4.34 -24.87 20.62
C GLY A 1155 2.84 -24.72 20.89
N SER A 1156 2.45 -24.23 22.07
CA SER A 1156 1.04 -24.04 22.46
C SER A 1156 0.27 -23.12 21.50
N SER A 1157 0.95 -22.13 20.91
CA SER A 1157 0.42 -21.18 19.91
C SER A 1157 0.23 -21.77 18.50
N SER A 1158 0.71 -22.99 18.24
CA SER A 1158 0.71 -23.57 16.89
C SER A 1158 -0.67 -24.05 16.42
N TYR A 1159 -1.55 -24.40 17.37
CA TYR A 1159 -2.92 -24.85 17.10
C TYR A 1159 -3.95 -23.70 17.02
N GLU A 1160 -3.51 -22.49 17.34
CA GLU A 1160 -4.33 -21.28 17.32
C GLU A 1160 -4.52 -20.75 15.88
N PRO A 1161 -5.66 -20.13 15.56
CA PRO A 1161 -5.97 -19.65 14.22
C PRO A 1161 -4.95 -18.59 13.76
N GLN A 1162 -4.66 -18.58 12.46
CA GLN A 1162 -3.66 -17.68 11.90
C GLN A 1162 -4.21 -16.26 11.73
N VAL A 1163 -5.49 -16.14 11.34
CA VAL A 1163 -6.18 -14.86 11.18
C VAL A 1163 -7.51 -14.91 11.91
N ILE A 1164 -7.79 -13.86 12.69
CA ILE A 1164 -9.06 -13.66 13.40
C ILE A 1164 -9.64 -12.31 12.98
N ILE A 1165 -10.92 -12.30 12.60
CA ILE A 1165 -11.65 -11.08 12.28
C ILE A 1165 -12.90 -11.02 13.17
N ARG A 1166 -13.06 -9.89 13.87
CA ARG A 1166 -14.26 -9.61 14.66
C ARG A 1166 -14.99 -8.43 14.06
N GLY A 1167 -16.30 -8.56 13.93
CA GLY A 1167 -17.15 -7.51 13.38
C GLY A 1167 -18.63 -7.80 13.61
N GLY A 1168 -19.47 -7.40 12.67
CA GLY A 1168 -20.92 -7.44 12.81
C GLY A 1168 -21.54 -6.13 13.33
N PRO A 1169 -22.86 -5.97 13.17
CA PRO A 1169 -23.59 -4.76 13.56
C PRO A 1169 -23.46 -4.43 15.06
N ASN A 1170 -23.29 -5.45 15.92
CA ASN A 1170 -23.06 -5.30 17.36
C ASN A 1170 -21.60 -5.60 17.79
N LYS A 1171 -20.68 -5.81 16.84
CA LYS A 1171 -19.27 -6.17 17.08
C LYS A 1171 -19.08 -7.46 17.90
N ASP A 1172 -19.92 -8.46 17.70
CA ASP A 1172 -19.97 -9.72 18.43
C ASP A 1172 -19.70 -10.95 17.56
N LEU A 1173 -19.72 -10.80 16.24
CA LEU A 1173 -19.47 -11.89 15.30
C LEU A 1173 -17.97 -12.07 15.05
N LEU A 1174 -17.51 -13.33 15.07
CA LEU A 1174 -16.08 -13.66 14.97
C LEU A 1174 -15.86 -14.79 13.94
N MET A 1175 -14.94 -14.56 13.02
CA MET A 1175 -14.52 -15.52 12.00
C MET A 1175 -13.02 -15.80 12.07
N MET A 1176 -12.65 -17.06 11.86
CA MET A 1176 -11.28 -17.56 12.03
C MET A 1176 -10.82 -18.34 10.80
N ARG A 1177 -9.52 -18.22 10.51
CA ARG A 1177 -8.85 -18.92 9.43
C ARG A 1177 -7.64 -19.69 9.95
N HIS A 1178 -7.58 -20.99 9.64
CA HIS A 1178 -6.44 -21.85 9.93
C HIS A 1178 -5.60 -22.05 8.67
N THR A 1179 -4.28 -22.04 8.80
CA THR A 1179 -3.32 -22.35 7.74
C THR A 1179 -2.35 -23.42 8.21
N ALA A 1180 -1.64 -24.08 7.28
CA ALA A 1180 -0.62 -25.06 7.61
C ALA A 1180 0.49 -24.46 8.51
N GLY A 1181 1.08 -25.30 9.36
CA GLY A 1181 2.16 -24.90 10.27
C GLY A 1181 3.39 -24.37 9.53
N LEU A 1182 3.98 -23.30 10.07
CA LEU A 1182 5.17 -22.66 9.57
C LEU A 1182 6.43 -23.48 9.93
N GLN A 1183 7.46 -23.47 9.08
CA GLN A 1183 8.76 -24.11 9.35
C GLN A 1183 9.74 -23.08 9.94
N ILE A 1184 10.58 -23.48 10.90
CA ILE A 1184 11.52 -22.56 11.55
C ILE A 1184 12.56 -22.06 10.56
N GLY A 1185 12.88 -20.76 10.61
CA GLY A 1185 13.96 -20.18 9.81
C GLY A 1185 13.66 -20.07 8.31
N GLN A 1186 12.42 -20.34 7.90
CA GLN A 1186 11.98 -20.19 6.50
C GLN A 1186 10.99 -19.02 6.37
N LEU A 1187 11.27 -18.10 5.44
CA LEU A 1187 10.31 -17.06 5.07
C LEU A 1187 9.14 -17.70 4.31
N THR A 1188 7.96 -17.57 4.86
CA THR A 1188 6.72 -18.11 4.27
C THR A 1188 5.81 -16.98 3.83
N ARG A 1189 5.12 -17.19 2.71
CA ARG A 1189 4.20 -16.19 2.13
C ARG A 1189 2.79 -16.76 2.21
N HIS A 1190 1.90 -16.00 2.84
CA HIS A 1190 0.49 -16.32 2.93
C HIS A 1190 -0.33 -15.42 2.01
N GLU A 1191 -1.26 -16.04 1.30
CA GLU A 1191 -2.25 -15.39 0.45
C GLU A 1191 -3.61 -15.90 0.89
N ILE A 1192 -4.28 -15.14 1.76
CA ILE A 1192 -5.58 -15.50 2.32
C ILE A 1192 -6.67 -14.90 1.44
N GLU A 1193 -7.50 -15.74 0.82
CA GLU A 1193 -8.67 -15.29 0.09
C GLU A 1193 -9.75 -14.76 1.05
N MET A 1194 -10.27 -13.57 0.75
CA MET A 1194 -11.31 -12.90 1.54
C MET A 1194 -12.72 -13.26 1.02
N THR A 1195 -12.98 -14.56 0.94
CA THR A 1195 -14.25 -15.19 0.54
C THR A 1195 -14.65 -16.20 1.59
N GLU A 1196 -15.92 -16.64 1.62
CA GLU A 1196 -16.43 -17.59 2.61
C GLU A 1196 -15.74 -18.97 2.59
N ALA A 1197 -15.05 -19.28 1.49
CA ALA A 1197 -14.29 -20.51 1.31
C ALA A 1197 -13.18 -20.63 2.38
N GLU A 1198 -13.21 -21.73 3.12
CA GLU A 1198 -12.23 -22.12 4.14
C GLU A 1198 -12.14 -21.24 5.41
N TRP A 1199 -13.09 -20.31 5.61
CA TRP A 1199 -13.31 -19.60 6.87
C TRP A 1199 -14.32 -20.32 7.76
N LYS A 1200 -14.14 -20.20 9.08
CA LYS A 1200 -14.99 -20.88 10.08
C LYS A 1200 -15.45 -19.93 11.18
N HIS A 1201 -16.60 -20.25 11.78
CA HIS A 1201 -17.08 -19.65 13.01
C HIS A 1201 -16.20 -20.04 14.20
N ALA A 1202 -16.32 -19.29 15.31
CA ALA A 1202 -15.62 -19.57 16.57
C ALA A 1202 -15.82 -21.02 17.09
N ASP A 1203 -16.96 -21.64 16.74
CA ASP A 1203 -17.35 -23.00 17.12
C ASP A 1203 -17.01 -24.07 16.07
N GLY A 1204 -16.31 -23.70 14.98
CA GLY A 1204 -15.83 -24.60 13.95
C GLY A 1204 -16.80 -24.87 12.80
N ARG A 1205 -18.01 -24.28 12.81
CA ARG A 1205 -18.95 -24.38 11.67
C ARG A 1205 -18.41 -23.66 10.43
N SER A 1206 -18.70 -24.18 9.24
CA SER A 1206 -18.38 -23.54 7.96
C SER A 1206 -19.16 -22.25 7.79
N MET A 1207 -18.50 -21.20 7.28
CA MET A 1207 -19.11 -19.91 7.00
C MET A 1207 -19.96 -19.95 5.73
N THR A 1208 -21.14 -19.33 5.78
CA THR A 1208 -21.89 -18.97 4.56
C THR A 1208 -21.49 -17.58 4.08
N ARG A 1209 -21.83 -17.24 2.84
CA ARG A 1209 -21.62 -15.87 2.32
C ARG A 1209 -22.37 -14.81 3.12
N GLU A 1210 -23.57 -15.13 3.60
CA GLU A 1210 -24.36 -14.27 4.47
C GLU A 1210 -23.63 -14.00 5.79
N ASP A 1211 -23.20 -15.05 6.49
CA ASP A 1211 -22.41 -14.93 7.73
C ASP A 1211 -21.13 -14.10 7.52
N PHE A 1212 -20.42 -14.32 6.42
CA PHE A 1212 -19.19 -13.61 6.10
C PHE A 1212 -19.42 -12.12 5.85
N MET A 1213 -20.49 -11.78 5.12
CA MET A 1213 -20.87 -10.39 4.85
C MET A 1213 -21.38 -9.69 6.10
N ASP A 1214 -22.06 -10.40 7.00
CA ASP A 1214 -22.49 -9.88 8.29
C ASP A 1214 -21.29 -9.52 9.17
N VAL A 1215 -20.25 -10.37 9.24
CA VAL A 1215 -19.01 -10.03 9.96
C VAL A 1215 -18.33 -8.79 9.37
N LEU A 1216 -18.27 -8.67 8.04
CA LEU A 1216 -17.63 -7.53 7.36
C LEU A 1216 -18.40 -6.21 7.43
N PHE A 1217 -19.68 -6.21 7.87
CA PHE A 1217 -20.51 -5.01 7.96
C PHE A 1217 -19.86 -3.90 8.82
N TYR A 1218 -19.29 -4.26 9.97
CA TYR A 1218 -18.54 -3.35 10.83
C TYR A 1218 -17.36 -4.07 11.49
N VAL A 1219 -16.25 -4.21 10.75
CA VAL A 1219 -15.03 -4.82 11.28
C VAL A 1219 -14.47 -3.97 12.42
N ASP A 1220 -14.35 -4.58 13.61
CA ASP A 1220 -13.78 -3.97 14.82
C ASP A 1220 -12.26 -4.14 14.84
N TYR A 1221 -11.77 -5.34 14.51
CA TYR A 1221 -10.34 -5.60 14.36
C TYR A 1221 -10.05 -6.81 13.47
N ILE A 1222 -8.82 -6.83 12.93
CA ILE A 1222 -8.23 -7.95 12.21
C ILE A 1222 -6.90 -8.28 12.89
N LEU A 1223 -6.76 -9.53 13.32
CA LEU A 1223 -5.59 -10.04 14.02
C LEU A 1223 -4.85 -11.06 13.16
N ILE A 1224 -3.54 -10.91 13.03
CA ILE A 1224 -2.64 -11.90 12.43
C ILE A 1224 -1.74 -12.47 13.53
N LYS A 1225 -1.66 -13.80 13.64
CA LYS A 1225 -0.87 -14.44 14.69
C LYS A 1225 0.61 -14.04 14.59
N ALA A 1226 1.16 -13.55 15.70
CA ALA A 1226 2.54 -13.04 15.78
C ALA A 1226 3.48 -14.02 16.48
N SER A 1227 2.98 -14.69 17.53
CA SER A 1227 3.70 -15.72 18.29
C SER A 1227 3.61 -17.08 17.58
N GLN A 1228 4.76 -17.69 17.27
CA GLN A 1228 4.84 -18.97 16.58
C GLN A 1228 5.90 -19.89 17.21
N GLY A 1229 5.63 -21.19 17.27
CA GLY A 1229 6.52 -22.20 17.88
C GLY A 1229 6.56 -22.13 19.41
N ASN A 1230 7.56 -22.78 19.99
CA ASN A 1230 7.83 -22.77 21.44
C ASN A 1230 9.11 -21.97 21.74
N GLN A 1231 9.06 -21.08 22.73
CA GLN A 1231 10.16 -20.15 23.06
C GLN A 1231 10.64 -19.37 21.83
N MET A 1232 9.73 -18.63 21.22
CA MET A 1232 10.04 -17.75 20.10
C MET A 1232 11.09 -16.72 20.53
N ARG A 1233 12.16 -16.53 19.74
CA ARG A 1233 13.17 -15.49 20.00
C ARG A 1233 12.78 -14.20 19.29
N HIS A 1234 12.43 -14.31 18.02
CA HIS A 1234 11.92 -13.20 17.23
C HIS A 1234 10.96 -13.67 16.13
N SER A 1235 10.02 -12.81 15.79
CA SER A 1235 9.07 -12.97 14.69
C SER A 1235 9.00 -11.67 13.90
N ARG A 1236 8.91 -11.75 12.58
CA ARG A 1236 9.02 -10.60 11.69
C ARG A 1236 8.16 -10.71 10.45
#